data_AF-A0A349K2W8-F1
#
_entry.id   AF-A0A349K2W8-F1
#
_cell.length_a   1.000
_cell.length_b   1.000
_cell.length_c   1.000
_cell.angle_alpha   90.00
_cell.angle_beta   90.00
_cell.angle_gamma   90.00
#
_symmetry.space_group_name_H-M   'P 1'
#
loop_
_entity.id
_entity.type
_entity.pdbx_description
1 polymer ?
#
loop_
_entity_poly.entity_id
_entity_poly.type
_entity_poly.pdbx_seq_one_letter_code
_entity_poly.pdbx_strand_id
1 'polypeptide(L)'
;MRLPALLLGLLAVGPALAQLEDWTPLPVPHAEGWKGEKGFGWYRAYVNVPAGWKGSRLLLMVDAISDVDEGFFNGTKIGANGSMPPLFGAPSSSIRRPFVIEPDQVRFGEANLIAWRLFNKGGRGGILKGPIHLTRVDDAIDLSGNWLFRRGDVPAWAQWGRHPETEMKSFIERAGPERAGHRGVIPADKGWRRRMLTAVSKHFEGNNNPYARADDKGDPTPPDKALAQFQVGTDLVVETVLSEPLVRQPLYLDFDERGRLWVVQYIQYPNPAGLEVLTWDKHLRKVFDQVPPPPPFTEPLHRKFIGQDKITIHEDTDGDGTFDVHKTFLDGLNMVTSLAHGKDGVWVLHPPYLLFYPDKDRNDIPDGKPVVHLSGFNLEDTHSISNSLKFGPDGWLYGCTGSTVTARVRVHLDEDAPRHAFLGQNIWRYHPARHVFELFAEGGWNNFGVNFDDQGRLYSGTNGTQQAVHFVQGGYYQKGFGKHGPHTNPYTFGHFFGMPIEGEKTRLVHQWIRYSSGAIPSLEGRLVGPNSLGNKVHALRMEPHGSTFRTVEEENPMQTGDKWFRPVHCAVGPDGAIYVADFYDARITHVDPRDNWDRSNGRIHRIRARDAKPGPARDLSELPSADLVKVLFERNQWARRHARRLLVQRGDDSVRHLLMDAFTRNPENPEEQGQRALEALWVIQGLDPAKSDPSGMPGLLAAVLRIPDPNVQRWVIRVAADNRIDLGTTLHQLARKAGHPEVVSQLASSAQRLGDRHLIESLASRGEFADDPFIPLQLWWAMEALITRHPDRARELLSYAGFWDTSLFEKILRERIGRRYMAERSPESLRMCAWLLEKAAGTKHLDALIRGMEQALEGTSLDPVPAELDAAVANIWNNHRVTDDVIRLSLRLKSPQALAAARPLLADRKTPVTQRLEFIKALGELGDAPSERIFLSLFRDEKVEPRVRLAALTALRRYSGGEIPATLLTLYPRLQGDLRQVAQSLLASRPAWAQRLLTAVDGGILDKGTIGRDSVLLMATYENKRIGQLITKHFGTIRLPDAAKARRITEVKALLSAKDAKGEAARGRELFGLHCALCHKFGDQGRDIGPDLTGYEMKNLDYLVPAIVDPNLGIREGFELATLTLRPVGDAPP
;
A
#
# COMPACT_ATOMS: atom_id res chain seq x y z
N MET A 1 11.18 -6.24 59.05
CA MET A 1 11.77 -5.12 59.82
C MET A 1 12.91 -4.50 59.01
N ARG A 2 12.75 -3.22 58.66
CA ARG A 2 13.77 -2.17 58.37
C ARG A 2 14.81 -2.38 57.25
N LEU A 3 14.59 -1.65 56.14
CA LEU A 3 15.58 -1.04 55.23
C LEU A 3 16.40 0.06 55.95
N PRO A 4 17.58 0.53 55.47
CA PRO A 4 17.73 1.37 54.25
C PRO A 4 18.95 0.98 53.34
N ALA A 5 18.87 1.06 52.01
CA ALA A 5 18.83 2.26 51.15
C ALA A 5 20.14 3.07 51.17
N LEU A 6 21.09 2.74 50.28
CA LEU A 6 22.11 3.63 49.67
C LEU A 6 22.94 2.80 48.67
N LEU A 7 23.25 3.37 47.49
CA LEU A 7 23.94 2.78 46.31
C LEU A 7 23.11 2.02 45.26
N LEU A 8 21.88 2.48 45.01
CA LEU A 8 21.12 2.16 43.78
C LEU A 8 20.59 3.44 43.10
N GLY A 9 21.40 4.50 43.13
CA GLY A 9 21.08 5.80 42.56
C GLY A 9 22.27 6.35 41.79
N LEU A 10 22.38 5.93 40.52
CA LEU A 10 23.01 6.62 39.37
C LEU A 10 23.41 5.54 38.35
N LEU A 11 22.43 5.13 37.54
CA LEU A 11 22.54 4.77 36.11
C LEU A 11 21.17 4.29 35.60
N ALA A 12 20.09 4.94 36.05
CA ALA A 12 18.90 5.07 35.23
C ALA A 12 19.18 6.24 34.26
N VAL A 13 19.96 5.98 33.21
CA VAL A 13 19.96 6.88 32.05
C VAL A 13 18.59 6.67 31.42
N GLY A 14 17.64 7.53 31.81
CA GLY A 14 16.35 7.61 31.15
C GLY A 14 16.57 7.78 29.64
N PRO A 15 15.59 7.40 28.79
CA PRO A 15 15.67 7.70 27.37
C PRO A 15 16.04 9.18 27.24
N ALA A 16 17.07 9.49 26.44
CA ALA A 16 17.59 10.83 26.23
C ALA A 16 16.51 11.72 25.58
N LEU A 17 15.55 12.15 26.39
CA LEU A 17 14.48 13.08 26.06
C LEU A 17 15.12 14.47 26.02
N ALA A 18 15.34 14.96 24.81
CA ALA A 18 15.45 16.36 24.41
C ALA A 18 15.87 17.39 25.49
N GLN A 19 17.00 17.20 26.18
CA GLN A 19 17.65 18.32 26.86
C GLN A 19 18.16 19.29 25.78
N LEU A 20 17.61 20.51 25.76
CA LEU A 20 17.96 21.57 24.79
C LEU A 20 19.36 22.17 25.02
N GLU A 21 20.09 21.70 26.04
CA GLU A 21 21.41 22.20 26.42
C GLU A 21 22.45 22.10 25.29
N ASP A 22 22.41 21.00 24.53
CA ASP A 22 23.33 20.73 23.40
C ASP A 22 22.83 21.23 22.03
N TRP A 23 21.76 22.03 21.99
CA TRP A 23 21.21 22.57 20.75
C TRP A 23 21.66 24.01 20.54
N THR A 24 22.12 24.33 19.33
CA THR A 24 22.63 25.66 18.98
C THR A 24 21.65 26.41 18.07
N PRO A 25 21.46 27.72 18.25
CA PRO A 25 20.64 28.50 17.34
C PRO A 25 21.30 28.60 15.96
N LEU A 26 20.52 28.44 14.91
CA LEU A 26 20.94 28.57 13.51
C LEU A 26 19.83 29.29 12.73
N PRO A 27 20.15 30.32 11.93
CA PRO A 27 19.15 30.98 11.09
C PRO A 27 18.60 30.00 10.04
N VAL A 28 17.34 30.17 9.66
CA VAL A 28 16.66 29.35 8.67
C VAL A 28 15.74 30.26 7.84
N PRO A 29 15.83 30.28 6.50
CA PRO A 29 16.81 29.57 5.69
C PRO A 29 18.23 30.09 5.91
N HIS A 30 19.23 29.22 5.75
CA HIS A 30 20.65 29.57 5.81
C HIS A 30 21.36 29.12 4.55
N ALA A 31 21.70 30.07 3.69
CA ALA A 31 22.30 29.80 2.37
C ALA A 31 23.64 29.03 2.45
N GLU A 32 24.38 29.21 3.55
CA GLU A 32 25.64 28.52 3.82
C GLU A 32 25.44 27.11 4.40
N GLY A 33 24.24 26.79 4.89
CA GLY A 33 23.93 25.51 5.54
C GLY A 33 24.75 25.26 6.83
N TRP A 34 24.72 24.05 7.36
CA TRP A 34 25.73 23.60 8.30
C TRP A 34 26.97 23.11 7.52
N LYS A 35 28.17 23.47 7.99
CA LYS A 35 29.44 23.02 7.41
C LYS A 35 29.90 21.73 8.09
N GLY A 36 30.26 20.69 7.33
CA GLY A 36 30.81 19.46 7.89
C GLY A 36 30.73 18.21 6.99
N GLU A 37 31.34 17.13 7.46
CA GLU A 37 31.30 15.80 6.84
C GLU A 37 29.88 15.20 6.80
N LYS A 38 29.69 14.21 5.91
CA LYS A 38 28.46 13.43 5.71
C LYS A 38 27.84 13.00 7.04
N GLY A 39 26.52 13.18 7.23
CA GLY A 39 25.83 12.76 8.44
C GLY A 39 24.46 13.40 8.67
N PHE A 40 23.84 13.05 9.80
CA PHE A 40 22.52 13.52 10.19
C PHE A 40 22.56 14.84 10.99
N GLY A 41 21.54 15.66 10.80
CA GLY A 41 21.29 16.85 11.59
C GLY A 41 19.79 17.09 11.77
N TRP A 42 19.44 17.70 12.90
CA TRP A 42 18.08 17.99 13.29
C TRP A 42 17.87 19.48 13.51
N TYR A 43 16.74 19.98 13.06
CA TYR A 43 16.25 21.33 13.32
C TYR A 43 14.98 21.27 14.18
N ARG A 44 14.82 22.21 15.12
CA ARG A 44 13.59 22.39 15.90
C ARG A 44 13.19 23.87 15.93
N ALA A 45 11.91 24.13 15.73
CA ALA A 45 11.28 25.42 15.96
C ALA A 45 9.94 25.24 16.67
N TYR A 46 9.52 26.29 17.35
CA TYR A 46 8.25 26.30 18.06
C TYR A 46 7.46 27.54 17.67
N VAL A 47 6.16 27.35 17.39
CA VAL A 47 5.31 28.41 16.86
C VAL A 47 3.91 28.32 17.45
N ASN A 48 3.32 29.48 17.75
CA ASN A 48 1.94 29.55 18.20
C ASN A 48 1.00 29.58 17.00
N VAL A 49 0.11 28.60 16.91
CA VAL A 49 -0.90 28.56 15.83
C VAL A 49 -2.19 29.23 16.35
N PRO A 50 -2.75 30.25 15.66
CA PRO A 50 -3.92 30.98 16.16
C PRO A 50 -5.14 30.08 16.42
N ALA A 51 -5.90 30.36 17.48
CA ALA A 51 -7.13 29.64 17.80
C ALA A 51 -8.18 29.73 16.67
N GLY A 52 -8.24 30.86 15.97
CA GLY A 52 -9.12 31.06 14.80
C GLY A 52 -8.77 30.23 13.56
N TRP A 53 -7.70 29.44 13.61
CA TRP A 53 -7.35 28.48 12.54
C TRP A 53 -7.95 27.08 12.78
N LYS A 54 -8.66 26.86 13.89
CA LYS A 54 -9.22 25.56 14.27
C LYS A 54 -9.98 24.90 13.12
N GLY A 55 -9.64 23.63 12.82
CA GLY A 55 -10.24 22.84 11.75
C GLY A 55 -9.60 23.02 10.36
N SER A 56 -8.70 23.99 10.18
CA SER A 56 -7.97 24.18 8.92
C SER A 56 -6.88 23.12 8.76
N ARG A 57 -6.69 22.60 7.54
CA ARG A 57 -5.43 21.91 7.19
C ARG A 57 -4.33 22.93 7.01
N LEU A 58 -3.14 22.61 7.50
CA LEU A 58 -1.97 23.45 7.34
C LEU A 58 -0.98 22.79 6.38
N LEU A 59 -0.32 23.60 5.57
CA LEU A 59 0.79 23.17 4.73
C LEU A 59 2.09 23.71 5.31
N LEU A 60 3.00 22.81 5.69
CA LEU A 60 4.36 23.19 6.01
C LEU A 60 5.16 23.27 4.72
N MET A 61 5.58 24.48 4.39
CA MET A 61 6.25 24.84 3.15
C MET A 61 7.73 25.09 3.39
N VAL A 62 8.60 24.39 2.67
CA VAL A 62 10.03 24.69 2.60
C VAL A 62 10.47 24.60 1.14
N ASP A 63 11.29 25.56 0.70
CA ASP A 63 11.66 25.69 -0.72
C ASP A 63 12.85 24.79 -1.09
N ALA A 64 14.05 25.11 -0.58
CA ALA A 64 15.27 24.35 -0.88
C ALA A 64 15.87 23.73 0.37
N ILE A 65 15.83 22.40 0.44
CA ILE A 65 16.48 21.60 1.47
C ILE A 65 17.59 20.77 0.83
N SER A 66 18.73 20.68 1.52
CA SER A 66 19.85 19.85 1.08
C SER A 66 19.57 18.37 1.31
N ASP A 67 19.95 17.53 0.35
CA ASP A 67 19.83 16.08 0.42
C ASP A 67 18.48 15.63 1.02
N VAL A 68 18.47 14.55 1.81
CA VAL A 68 17.24 13.81 2.18
C VAL A 68 16.71 14.35 3.49
N ASP A 69 15.39 14.50 3.59
CA ASP A 69 14.79 15.13 4.75
C ASP A 69 13.46 14.51 5.18
N GLU A 70 13.14 14.61 6.47
CA GLU A 70 11.88 14.17 7.10
C GLU A 70 11.33 15.30 7.97
N GLY A 71 10.06 15.64 7.76
CA GLY A 71 9.35 16.65 8.55
C GLY A 71 8.48 16.00 9.62
N PHE A 72 8.47 16.60 10.81
CA PHE A 72 7.66 16.20 11.95
C PHE A 72 6.94 17.41 12.54
N PHE A 73 5.69 17.20 12.97
CA PHE A 73 4.86 18.19 13.64
C PHE A 73 4.32 17.58 14.94
N ASN A 74 4.63 18.20 16.08
CA ASN A 74 4.31 17.69 17.42
C ASN A 74 4.68 16.20 17.60
N GLY A 75 5.86 15.78 17.12
CA GLY A 75 6.31 14.39 17.19
C GLY A 75 5.74 13.46 16.12
N THR A 76 4.73 13.87 15.36
CA THR A 76 4.18 13.05 14.28
C THR A 76 4.91 13.33 12.98
N LYS A 77 5.39 12.29 12.29
CA LYS A 77 5.98 12.44 10.95
C LYS A 77 4.90 12.85 9.96
N ILE A 78 5.11 13.97 9.27
CA ILE A 78 4.15 14.54 8.30
C ILE A 78 4.59 14.38 6.84
N GLY A 79 5.87 14.05 6.62
CA GLY A 79 6.40 13.89 5.27
C GLY A 79 7.87 13.57 5.23
N ALA A 80 8.36 13.26 4.03
CA ALA A 80 9.78 13.06 3.74
C ALA A 80 10.06 13.37 2.27
N ASN A 81 11.28 13.83 1.96
CA ASN A 81 11.79 13.91 0.60
C ASN A 81 13.02 13.01 0.45
N GLY A 82 12.93 12.08 -0.51
CA GLY A 82 13.91 11.01 -0.66
C GLY A 82 13.72 9.93 0.40
N SER A 83 14.65 8.97 0.43
CA SER A 83 14.66 7.89 1.41
C SER A 83 15.90 8.02 2.25
N MET A 84 15.72 8.02 3.58
CA MET A 84 16.84 8.01 4.52
C MET A 84 17.74 6.79 4.25
N PRO A 85 19.05 6.87 4.54
CA PRO A 85 19.96 5.75 4.40
C PRO A 85 19.41 4.48 5.07
N PRO A 86 19.60 3.27 4.49
CA PRO A 86 20.42 2.95 3.32
C PRO A 86 19.77 3.10 1.95
N LEU A 87 18.44 3.22 1.88
CA LEU A 87 17.67 3.11 0.64
C LEU A 87 17.79 4.37 -0.25
N PHE A 88 18.87 5.14 -0.08
CA PHE A 88 19.15 6.48 -0.60
C PHE A 88 18.25 6.88 -1.79
N GLY A 89 17.12 7.48 -1.49
CA GLY A 89 16.29 8.14 -2.50
C GLY A 89 16.91 9.48 -2.84
N ALA A 90 16.88 9.88 -4.11
CA ALA A 90 17.23 11.25 -4.45
C ALA A 90 16.11 12.18 -3.96
N PRO A 91 16.41 13.21 -3.17
CA PRO A 91 15.50 14.28 -2.86
C PRO A 91 15.51 15.28 -4.02
N SER A 92 14.36 15.84 -4.36
CA SER A 92 14.34 17.00 -5.26
C SER A 92 14.70 18.25 -4.43
N SER A 93 16.00 18.49 -4.24
CA SER A 93 16.56 19.60 -3.42
C SER A 93 16.25 21.02 -3.91
N SER A 94 15.38 21.16 -4.92
CA SER A 94 14.99 22.41 -5.56
C SER A 94 13.48 22.53 -5.83
N ILE A 95 12.64 21.67 -5.26
CA ILE A 95 11.19 21.74 -5.45
C ILE A 95 10.52 22.04 -4.11
N ARG A 96 9.92 23.23 -4.02
CA ARG A 96 9.01 23.62 -2.94
C ARG A 96 7.85 22.62 -2.83
N ARG A 97 7.87 21.75 -1.83
CA ARG A 97 6.82 20.73 -1.58
C ARG A 97 6.10 20.99 -0.25
N PRO A 98 4.76 21.06 -0.24
CA PRO A 98 3.98 21.11 0.99
C PRO A 98 3.98 19.76 1.71
N PHE A 99 4.22 19.76 3.02
CA PHE A 99 3.79 18.68 3.90
C PHE A 99 2.45 19.04 4.53
N VAL A 100 1.48 18.14 4.42
CA VAL A 100 0.14 18.32 4.97
C VAL A 100 0.17 18.02 6.46
N ILE A 101 -0.38 18.93 7.26
CA ILE A 101 -0.61 18.76 8.68
C ILE A 101 -2.12 18.75 8.89
N GLU A 102 -2.62 17.63 9.41
CA GLU A 102 -4.04 17.45 9.68
C GLU A 102 -4.47 18.24 10.93
N PRO A 103 -5.72 18.73 11.00
CA PRO A 103 -6.17 19.59 12.10
C PRO A 103 -5.98 18.98 13.49
N ASP A 104 -6.09 17.65 13.63
CA ASP A 104 -5.95 16.94 14.89
C ASP A 104 -4.49 16.79 15.37
N GLN A 105 -3.52 17.16 14.52
CA GLN A 105 -2.10 17.25 14.87
C GLN A 105 -1.73 18.65 15.39
N VAL A 106 -2.64 19.62 15.31
CA VAL A 106 -2.40 21.03 15.64
C VAL A 106 -3.00 21.38 17.00
N ARG A 107 -2.16 21.95 17.88
CA ARG A 107 -2.59 22.58 19.13
C ARG A 107 -3.00 24.02 18.83
N PHE A 108 -4.25 24.21 18.40
CA PHE A 108 -4.77 25.55 18.07
C PHE A 108 -4.87 26.43 19.32
N GLY A 109 -4.38 27.66 19.24
CA GLY A 109 -4.28 28.60 20.36
C GLY A 109 -3.03 28.42 21.22
N GLU A 110 -2.19 27.42 20.93
CA GLU A 110 -1.03 27.04 21.75
C GLU A 110 0.25 26.92 20.91
N ALA A 111 1.37 26.65 21.58
CA ALA A 111 2.65 26.37 20.96
C ALA A 111 2.68 24.96 20.31
N ASN A 112 3.25 24.89 19.12
CA ASN A 112 3.43 23.68 18.34
C ASN A 112 4.92 23.48 18.03
N LEU A 113 5.39 22.23 18.09
CA LEU A 113 6.75 21.84 17.75
C LEU A 113 6.83 21.46 16.27
N ILE A 114 7.78 22.05 15.57
CA ILE A 114 8.21 21.62 14.25
C ILE A 114 9.62 21.04 14.40
N ALA A 115 9.80 19.78 13.99
CA ALA A 115 11.10 19.15 13.96
C ALA A 115 11.43 18.67 12.55
N TRP A 116 12.67 18.82 12.14
CA TRP A 116 13.13 18.47 10.80
C TRP A 116 14.41 17.67 10.89
N ARG A 117 14.38 16.42 10.41
CA ARG A 117 15.56 15.55 10.33
C ARG A 117 16.11 15.59 8.92
N LEU A 118 17.42 15.74 8.78
CA LEU A 118 18.08 15.86 7.48
C LEU A 118 19.33 14.98 7.46
N PHE A 119 19.57 14.33 6.32
CA PHE A 119 20.80 13.60 6.06
C PHE A 119 21.60 14.29 4.96
N ASN A 120 22.75 14.89 5.32
CA ASN A 120 23.68 15.49 4.37
C ASN A 120 24.64 14.43 3.82
N LYS A 121 24.64 14.21 2.51
CA LYS A 121 25.53 13.30 1.78
C LYS A 121 26.93 13.88 1.60
N GLY A 122 27.10 15.19 1.78
CA GLY A 122 28.37 15.92 1.71
C GLY A 122 28.17 17.35 1.16
N GLY A 123 29.02 18.30 1.57
CA GLY A 123 28.89 19.71 1.20
C GLY A 123 27.97 20.49 2.16
N ARG A 124 27.19 21.44 1.63
CA ARG A 124 26.28 22.30 2.43
C ARG A 124 25.01 21.52 2.83
N GLY A 125 24.89 21.16 4.11
CA GLY A 125 23.68 20.54 4.66
C GLY A 125 22.67 21.59 5.15
N GLY A 126 21.38 21.27 5.19
CA GLY A 126 20.39 22.14 5.84
C GLY A 126 19.29 22.71 4.96
N ILE A 127 18.51 23.62 5.55
CA ILE A 127 17.42 24.34 4.87
C ILE A 127 18.00 25.63 4.28
N LEU A 128 18.21 25.63 2.96
CA LEU A 128 19.11 26.56 2.28
C LEU A 128 18.42 27.83 1.77
N LYS A 129 17.16 27.74 1.32
CA LYS A 129 16.40 28.87 0.76
C LYS A 129 14.94 28.83 1.19
N GLY A 130 14.35 30.02 1.35
CA GLY A 130 12.95 30.24 1.69
C GLY A 130 12.16 30.82 0.51
N PRO A 131 10.84 30.99 0.64
CA PRO A 131 10.09 31.11 1.91
C PRO A 131 9.87 29.81 2.69
N ILE A 132 9.80 29.90 4.01
CA ILE A 132 9.52 28.79 4.95
C ILE A 132 8.29 29.15 5.76
N HIS A 133 7.15 28.54 5.46
CA HIS A 133 5.86 28.96 6.03
C HIS A 133 5.05 27.79 6.56
N LEU A 134 4.24 28.05 7.58
CA LEU A 134 3.08 27.22 7.92
C LEU A 134 1.82 27.92 7.40
N THR A 135 1.18 27.42 6.35
CA THR A 135 0.16 28.18 5.60
C THR A 135 -1.17 27.46 5.47
N ARG A 136 -2.27 28.21 5.49
CA ARG A 136 -3.61 27.78 5.06
C ARG A 136 -4.08 28.65 3.89
N VAL A 137 -5.37 28.58 3.51
CA VAL A 137 -5.89 29.20 2.27
C VAL A 137 -5.48 30.67 2.10
N ASP A 138 -5.68 31.49 3.12
CA ASP A 138 -5.57 32.95 2.99
C ASP A 138 -4.32 33.55 3.63
N ASP A 139 -3.79 32.90 4.66
CA ASP A 139 -2.71 33.40 5.49
C ASP A 139 -1.66 32.31 5.80
N ALA A 140 -0.56 32.73 6.39
CA ALA A 140 0.60 31.91 6.72
C ALA A 140 1.29 32.44 7.97
N ILE A 141 2.02 31.59 8.68
CA ILE A 141 2.98 32.01 9.69
C ILE A 141 4.36 31.95 9.07
N ASP A 142 5.11 33.05 9.14
CA ASP A 142 6.50 33.11 8.69
C ASP A 142 7.39 32.35 9.67
N LEU A 143 7.99 31.25 9.21
CA LEU A 143 8.92 30.44 10.01
C LEU A 143 10.38 30.81 9.77
N SER A 144 10.66 31.88 9.00
CA SER A 144 12.02 32.38 8.85
C SER A 144 12.53 32.99 10.16
N GLY A 145 13.83 32.79 10.42
CA GLY A 145 14.47 33.20 11.66
C GLY A 145 15.30 32.08 12.28
N ASN A 146 15.68 32.23 13.55
CA ASN A 146 16.49 31.25 14.26
C ASN A 146 15.67 30.02 14.66
N TRP A 147 16.17 28.85 14.28
CA TRP A 147 15.75 27.53 14.76
C TRP A 147 16.87 26.95 15.64
N LEU A 148 16.58 25.90 16.40
CA LEU A 148 17.60 25.15 17.13
C LEU A 148 18.12 23.99 16.28
N PHE A 149 19.43 23.77 16.27
CA PHE A 149 20.12 22.77 15.47
C PHE A 149 20.98 21.84 16.33
N ARG A 150 21.00 20.54 15.97
CA ARG A 150 21.88 19.54 16.59
C ARG A 150 22.30 18.46 15.59
N ARG A 151 23.56 18.01 15.65
CA ARG A 151 24.07 16.87 14.86
C ARG A 151 23.80 15.55 15.56
N GLY A 152 23.60 14.50 14.77
CA GLY A 152 23.33 13.14 15.26
C GLY A 152 22.02 12.60 14.72
N ASP A 153 21.79 11.31 14.93
CA ASP A 153 20.62 10.62 14.40
C ASP A 153 19.79 9.97 15.50
N VAL A 154 19.08 10.80 16.27
CA VAL A 154 18.25 10.35 17.39
C VAL A 154 16.78 10.65 17.07
N PRO A 155 15.99 9.65 16.61
CA PRO A 155 14.58 9.85 16.24
C PRO A 155 13.70 10.47 17.33
N ALA A 156 14.05 10.27 18.61
CA ALA A 156 13.34 10.86 19.74
C ALA A 156 13.37 12.41 19.74
N TRP A 157 14.30 13.05 19.02
CA TRP A 157 14.34 14.51 18.88
C TRP A 157 13.19 15.10 18.04
N ALA A 158 12.39 14.26 17.39
CA ALA A 158 11.12 14.68 16.80
C ALA A 158 10.06 15.05 17.85
N GLN A 159 10.16 14.50 19.06
CA GLN A 159 9.14 14.59 20.11
C GLN A 159 9.30 15.83 20.98
N TRP A 160 8.21 16.21 21.67
CA TRP A 160 8.28 17.11 22.81
C TRP A 160 9.05 16.47 23.96
N GLY A 161 9.74 17.28 24.76
CA GLY A 161 10.21 16.87 26.08
C GLY A 161 9.08 16.77 27.10
N ARG A 162 9.43 16.46 28.36
CA ARG A 162 8.45 16.24 29.45
C ARG A 162 7.59 17.47 29.78
N HIS A 163 8.08 18.68 29.49
CA HIS A 163 7.41 19.95 29.84
C HIS A 163 7.40 20.92 28.65
N PRO A 164 6.38 20.87 27.77
CA PRO A 164 6.29 21.71 26.56
C PRO A 164 6.43 23.21 26.78
N GLU A 165 5.81 23.76 27.84
CA GLU A 165 5.89 25.19 28.18
C GLU A 165 7.33 25.62 28.49
N THR A 166 8.05 24.80 29.25
CA THR A 166 9.45 25.05 29.59
C THR A 166 10.36 24.93 28.37
N GLU A 167 10.11 23.95 27.48
CA GLU A 167 10.82 23.85 26.20
C GLU A 167 10.60 25.09 25.33
N MET A 168 9.36 25.59 25.24
CA MET A 168 9.02 26.79 24.48
C MET A 168 9.74 28.02 25.05
N LYS A 169 9.75 28.19 26.37
CA LYS A 169 10.49 29.28 27.01
C LYS A 169 11.98 29.19 26.73
N SER A 170 12.58 28.02 26.88
CA SER A 170 14.01 27.80 26.58
C SER A 170 14.32 28.03 25.10
N PHE A 171 13.40 27.72 24.19
CA PHE A 171 13.54 28.04 22.77
C PHE A 171 13.57 29.55 22.55
N ILE A 172 12.64 30.30 23.13
CA ILE A 172 12.59 31.77 22.98
C ILE A 172 13.90 32.40 23.47
N GLU A 173 14.40 31.96 24.64
CA GLU A 173 15.65 32.46 25.22
C GLU A 173 16.87 32.15 24.34
N ARG A 174 16.95 30.93 23.76
CA ARG A 174 18.09 30.49 22.95
C ARG A 174 18.06 30.99 21.50
N ALA A 175 16.89 30.98 20.86
CA ALA A 175 16.72 31.43 19.48
C ALA A 175 16.67 32.96 19.36
N GLY A 176 16.31 33.66 20.45
CA GLY A 176 16.34 35.12 20.51
C GLY A 176 15.15 35.82 19.83
N PRO A 177 15.25 37.14 19.60
CA PRO A 177 14.14 37.95 19.08
C PRO A 177 13.76 37.61 17.64
N GLU A 178 14.72 37.21 16.81
CA GLU A 178 14.53 36.82 15.40
C GLU A 178 14.21 35.32 15.25
N ARG A 179 13.61 34.67 16.25
CA ARG A 179 13.22 33.25 16.20
C ARG A 179 12.17 32.95 15.13
N ALA A 180 12.04 31.69 14.74
CA ALA A 180 10.94 31.24 13.88
C ALA A 180 9.57 31.70 14.42
N GLY A 181 8.69 32.22 13.56
CA GLY A 181 7.37 32.72 13.95
C GLY A 181 7.34 34.15 14.49
N HIS A 182 8.48 34.85 14.63
CA HIS A 182 8.52 36.19 15.22
C HIS A 182 7.69 37.26 14.47
N ARG A 183 7.49 37.10 13.15
CA ARG A 183 6.65 38.01 12.35
C ARG A 183 5.16 37.72 12.43
N GLY A 184 4.77 36.63 13.11
CA GLY A 184 3.38 36.22 13.27
C GLY A 184 2.73 35.84 11.94
N VAL A 185 1.44 36.18 11.81
CA VAL A 185 0.61 35.85 10.65
C VAL A 185 0.82 36.86 9.53
N ILE A 186 1.14 36.36 8.34
CA ILE A 186 1.34 37.09 7.08
C ILE A 186 0.36 36.59 6.01
N PRO A 187 0.09 37.34 4.93
CA PRO A 187 -0.71 36.85 3.81
C PRO A 187 -0.08 35.61 3.13
N ALA A 188 -0.90 34.65 2.70
CA ALA A 188 -0.43 33.49 1.95
C ALA A 188 0.02 33.88 0.52
N ASP A 189 1.02 33.17 -0.01
CA ASP A 189 1.49 33.32 -1.39
C ASP A 189 0.53 32.64 -2.39
N LYS A 190 -0.63 33.28 -2.59
CA LYS A 190 -1.69 32.80 -3.49
C LYS A 190 -1.22 32.75 -4.95
N GLY A 191 -0.34 33.67 -5.35
CA GLY A 191 0.23 33.72 -6.69
C GLY A 191 1.04 32.47 -7.01
N TRP A 192 1.86 31.98 -6.08
CA TRP A 192 2.57 30.71 -6.25
C TRP A 192 1.62 29.51 -6.36
N ARG A 193 0.59 29.42 -5.52
CA ARG A 193 -0.40 28.31 -5.62
C ARG A 193 -1.05 28.27 -7.00
N ARG A 194 -1.51 29.42 -7.49
CA ARG A 194 -2.10 29.53 -8.84
C ARG A 194 -1.12 29.05 -9.91
N ARG A 195 0.15 29.48 -9.84
CA ARG A 195 1.20 29.02 -10.76
C ARG A 195 1.40 27.50 -10.70
N MET A 196 1.37 26.90 -9.52
CA MET A 196 1.50 25.44 -9.35
C MET A 196 0.32 24.70 -9.98
N LEU A 197 -0.91 25.10 -9.68
CA LEU A 197 -2.12 24.49 -10.24
C LEU A 197 -2.13 24.61 -11.77
N THR A 198 -1.78 25.79 -12.29
CA THR A 198 -1.67 26.03 -13.74
C THR A 198 -0.55 25.21 -14.38
N ALA A 199 0.61 25.06 -13.72
CA ALA A 199 1.72 24.26 -14.24
C ALA A 199 1.34 22.78 -14.38
N VAL A 200 0.63 22.22 -13.39
CA VAL A 200 0.10 20.85 -13.47
C VAL A 200 -0.88 20.75 -14.63
N SER A 201 -1.89 21.62 -14.71
CA SER A 201 -2.86 21.59 -15.82
C SER A 201 -2.20 21.72 -17.20
N LYS A 202 -1.22 22.61 -17.34
CA LYS A 202 -0.51 22.86 -18.60
C LYS A 202 0.32 21.67 -19.04
N HIS A 203 0.83 20.85 -18.12
CA HIS A 203 1.54 19.63 -18.44
C HIS A 203 0.68 18.64 -19.24
N PHE A 204 -0.64 18.68 -19.04
CA PHE A 204 -1.59 17.80 -19.73
C PHE A 204 -2.27 18.47 -20.93
N GLU A 205 -2.02 19.76 -21.21
CA GLU A 205 -2.58 20.41 -22.41
C GLU A 205 -2.16 19.68 -23.70
N GLY A 206 -3.13 19.32 -24.54
CA GLY A 206 -2.90 18.52 -25.74
C GLY A 206 -2.81 17.00 -25.53
N ASN A 207 -3.03 16.51 -24.31
CA ASN A 207 -3.14 15.08 -24.03
C ASN A 207 -4.33 14.46 -24.80
N ASN A 208 -4.02 13.62 -25.79
CA ASN A 208 -4.98 12.89 -26.61
C ASN A 208 -5.13 11.42 -26.15
N ASN A 209 -4.87 11.14 -24.86
CA ASN A 209 -5.05 9.82 -24.31
C ASN A 209 -6.53 9.41 -24.45
N PRO A 210 -6.85 8.30 -25.15
CA PRO A 210 -8.22 7.87 -25.38
C PRO A 210 -8.97 7.47 -24.09
N TYR A 211 -8.29 7.43 -22.93
CA TYR A 211 -8.92 7.19 -21.64
C TYR A 211 -9.23 8.47 -20.85
N ALA A 212 -8.67 9.62 -21.24
CA ALA A 212 -8.81 10.90 -20.52
C ALA A 212 -10.14 11.61 -20.82
N ARG A 213 -10.69 11.41 -22.02
CA ARG A 213 -11.86 12.13 -22.51
C ARG A 213 -13.03 11.17 -22.76
N ALA A 214 -14.25 11.68 -22.64
CA ALA A 214 -15.47 10.94 -23.01
C ALA A 214 -16.08 11.48 -24.30
N ASP A 215 -15.77 12.72 -24.67
CA ASP A 215 -16.27 13.37 -25.88
C ASP A 215 -15.79 12.70 -27.18
N ASP A 216 -14.78 11.82 -27.10
CA ASP A 216 -14.27 11.01 -28.20
C ASP A 216 -14.87 9.59 -28.27
N LYS A 217 -15.82 9.24 -27.38
CA LYS A 217 -16.31 7.85 -27.21
C LYS A 217 -17.74 7.60 -27.69
N GLY A 218 -18.31 8.53 -28.45
CA GLY A 218 -19.69 8.46 -28.95
C GLY A 218 -20.73 8.69 -27.85
N ASP A 219 -22.01 8.60 -28.19
CA ASP A 219 -23.12 8.83 -27.27
C ASP A 219 -23.50 7.54 -26.49
N PRO A 220 -24.07 7.67 -25.28
CA PRO A 220 -24.57 6.53 -24.52
C PRO A 220 -25.67 5.77 -25.28
N THR A 221 -25.63 4.43 -25.26
CA THR A 221 -26.70 3.61 -25.85
C THR A 221 -27.95 3.69 -24.98
N PRO A 222 -29.16 3.97 -25.52
CA PRO A 222 -30.40 3.93 -24.75
C PRO A 222 -30.67 2.58 -24.03
N PRO A 223 -31.29 2.57 -22.84
CA PRO A 223 -31.48 1.35 -22.04
C PRO A 223 -32.16 0.19 -22.77
N ASP A 224 -33.21 0.49 -23.55
CA ASP A 224 -33.98 -0.46 -24.36
C ASP A 224 -33.15 -1.15 -25.45
N LYS A 225 -32.11 -0.46 -25.94
CA LYS A 225 -31.20 -0.98 -26.97
C LYS A 225 -29.96 -1.65 -26.41
N ALA A 226 -29.50 -1.24 -25.22
CA ALA A 226 -28.29 -1.77 -24.61
C ALA A 226 -28.43 -3.25 -24.25
N LEU A 227 -29.64 -3.69 -23.85
CA LEU A 227 -29.89 -5.09 -23.49
C LEU A 227 -29.57 -6.08 -24.62
N ALA A 228 -29.89 -5.70 -25.86
CA ALA A 228 -29.63 -6.52 -27.05
C ALA A 228 -28.13 -6.64 -27.41
N GLN A 229 -27.26 -5.85 -26.77
CA GLN A 229 -25.81 -5.89 -26.99
C GLN A 229 -25.07 -6.81 -26.02
N PHE A 230 -25.77 -7.43 -25.05
CA PHE A 230 -25.16 -8.39 -24.15
C PHE A 230 -25.05 -9.78 -24.78
N GLN A 231 -23.87 -10.35 -24.65
CA GLN A 231 -23.61 -11.78 -24.76
C GLN A 231 -23.80 -12.38 -23.37
N VAL A 232 -24.78 -13.27 -23.24
CA VAL A 232 -25.20 -13.86 -21.97
C VAL A 232 -24.81 -15.33 -21.95
N GLY A 233 -24.38 -15.83 -20.78
CA GLY A 233 -24.06 -17.25 -20.58
C GLY A 233 -25.23 -18.18 -20.95
N THR A 234 -24.91 -19.39 -21.41
CA THR A 234 -25.84 -20.29 -22.10
C THR A 234 -27.16 -20.58 -21.32
N ASP A 235 -27.10 -20.66 -20.00
CA ASP A 235 -28.23 -20.99 -19.11
C ASP A 235 -28.80 -19.80 -18.32
N LEU A 236 -28.37 -18.59 -18.67
CA LEU A 236 -28.70 -17.36 -17.95
C LEU A 236 -29.63 -16.44 -18.77
N VAL A 237 -30.31 -15.56 -18.04
CA VAL A 237 -31.05 -14.41 -18.58
C VAL A 237 -30.57 -13.15 -17.86
N VAL A 238 -30.36 -12.09 -18.64
CA VAL A 238 -30.04 -10.75 -18.15
C VAL A 238 -31.22 -9.83 -18.41
N GLU A 239 -31.59 -9.04 -17.40
CA GLU A 239 -32.65 -8.04 -17.45
C GLU A 239 -32.12 -6.71 -16.94
N THR A 240 -32.58 -5.58 -17.49
CA THR A 240 -32.34 -4.25 -16.89
C THR A 240 -33.53 -3.92 -16.01
N VAL A 241 -33.32 -3.89 -14.69
CA VAL A 241 -34.41 -3.70 -13.70
C VAL A 241 -34.56 -2.25 -13.25
N LEU A 242 -33.49 -1.44 -13.35
CA LEU A 242 -33.52 0.01 -13.11
C LEU A 242 -32.57 0.71 -14.10
N SER A 243 -32.94 1.92 -14.54
CA SER A 243 -32.13 2.79 -15.40
C SER A 243 -32.34 4.26 -15.05
N GLU A 244 -31.60 5.15 -15.72
CA GLU A 244 -31.90 6.57 -15.70
C GLU A 244 -33.38 6.87 -16.07
N PRO A 245 -34.04 7.87 -15.44
CA PRO A 245 -33.51 8.79 -14.42
C PRO A 245 -33.60 8.27 -12.97
N LEU A 246 -34.20 7.10 -12.72
CA LEU A 246 -34.40 6.55 -11.38
C LEU A 246 -33.07 6.30 -10.66
N VAL A 247 -32.13 5.74 -11.39
CA VAL A 247 -30.76 5.46 -10.93
C VAL A 247 -29.76 6.11 -11.88
N ARG A 248 -28.73 6.76 -11.33
CA ARG A 248 -27.59 7.32 -12.06
C ARG A 248 -26.31 7.04 -11.29
N GLN A 249 -25.24 6.67 -12.00
CA GLN A 249 -23.95 6.28 -11.42
C GLN A 249 -24.07 5.39 -10.17
N PRO A 250 -24.78 4.23 -10.24
CA PRO A 250 -24.88 3.33 -9.11
C PRO A 250 -23.51 2.78 -8.76
N LEU A 251 -23.09 2.95 -7.51
CA LEU A 251 -21.77 2.52 -7.03
C LEU A 251 -21.86 1.26 -6.16
N TYR A 252 -22.90 1.15 -5.33
CA TYR A 252 -23.06 0.08 -4.36
C TYR A 252 -24.52 -0.34 -4.22
N LEU A 253 -24.74 -1.64 -4.07
CA LEU A 253 -26.05 -2.28 -3.93
C LEU A 253 -26.09 -3.12 -2.65
N ASP A 254 -27.18 -3.06 -1.89
CA ASP A 254 -27.50 -4.05 -0.87
C ASP A 254 -29.01 -4.29 -0.85
N PHE A 255 -29.42 -5.43 -0.28
CA PHE A 255 -30.84 -5.72 -0.03
C PHE A 255 -31.07 -5.71 1.47
N ASP A 256 -32.16 -5.08 1.92
CA ASP A 256 -32.55 -5.13 3.33
C ASP A 256 -33.28 -6.45 3.66
N GLU A 257 -33.66 -6.62 4.93
CA GLU A 257 -34.40 -7.81 5.39
C GLU A 257 -35.85 -7.90 4.89
N ARG A 258 -36.38 -6.84 4.28
CA ARG A 258 -37.68 -6.81 3.61
C ARG A 258 -37.55 -7.18 2.13
N GLY A 259 -36.33 -7.39 1.65
CA GLY A 259 -36.03 -7.72 0.26
C GLY A 259 -36.03 -6.53 -0.69
N ARG A 260 -35.99 -5.31 -0.17
CA ARG A 260 -35.95 -4.09 -0.98
C ARG A 260 -34.52 -3.78 -1.39
N LEU A 261 -34.33 -3.29 -2.61
CA LEU A 261 -33.03 -2.93 -3.17
C LEU A 261 -32.64 -1.51 -2.76
N TRP A 262 -31.49 -1.38 -2.10
CA TRP A 262 -30.88 -0.12 -1.71
C TRP A 262 -29.71 0.21 -2.62
N VAL A 263 -29.67 1.43 -3.14
CA VAL A 263 -28.69 1.88 -4.14
C VAL A 263 -28.00 3.15 -3.68
N VAL A 264 -26.67 3.12 -3.63
CA VAL A 264 -25.83 4.32 -3.48
C VAL A 264 -25.56 4.89 -4.88
N GLN A 265 -25.99 6.13 -5.12
CA GLN A 265 -25.78 6.86 -6.37
C GLN A 265 -24.69 7.92 -6.18
N TYR A 266 -23.56 7.77 -6.89
CA TYR A 266 -22.29 8.49 -6.63
C TYR A 266 -22.06 9.70 -7.57
N ILE A 267 -23.12 10.49 -7.74
CA ILE A 267 -23.27 11.56 -8.75
C ILE A 267 -22.26 12.73 -8.56
N GLN A 268 -21.80 13.00 -7.34
CA GLN A 268 -20.88 14.08 -7.01
C GLN A 268 -19.48 13.88 -7.59
N TYR A 269 -19.10 12.63 -7.84
CA TYR A 269 -17.78 12.24 -8.32
C TYR A 269 -17.32 13.06 -9.55
N PRO A 270 -16.03 13.41 -9.68
CA PRO A 270 -14.89 13.03 -8.82
C PRO A 270 -14.37 14.14 -7.89
N ASN A 271 -15.11 15.23 -7.75
CA ASN A 271 -14.66 16.38 -6.96
C ASN A 271 -15.60 16.54 -5.77
N PRO A 272 -15.12 16.41 -4.52
CA PRO A 272 -15.97 16.65 -3.35
C PRO A 272 -16.52 18.07 -3.38
N ALA A 273 -17.80 18.25 -3.02
CA ALA A 273 -18.42 19.57 -2.98
C ALA A 273 -17.79 20.45 -1.89
N GLY A 274 -17.62 21.75 -2.17
CA GLY A 274 -17.24 22.77 -1.18
C GLY A 274 -15.76 22.84 -0.77
N LEU A 275 -14.90 21.95 -1.28
CA LEU A 275 -13.46 21.93 -1.02
C LEU A 275 -12.67 22.60 -2.15
N GLU A 276 -11.62 23.33 -1.77
CA GLU A 276 -10.68 23.94 -2.70
C GLU A 276 -9.41 23.09 -2.82
N VAL A 277 -8.99 22.79 -4.04
CA VAL A 277 -7.72 22.11 -4.29
C VAL A 277 -6.57 23.10 -4.16
N LEU A 278 -5.72 22.91 -3.15
CA LEU A 278 -4.54 23.75 -2.91
C LEU A 278 -3.37 23.37 -3.81
N THR A 279 -3.18 22.08 -4.05
CA THR A 279 -2.14 21.53 -4.94
C THR A 279 -2.46 20.08 -5.30
N TRP A 280 -1.70 19.54 -6.26
CA TRP A 280 -1.52 18.11 -6.44
C TRP A 280 -0.12 17.69 -6.02
N ASP A 281 0.03 16.42 -5.69
CA ASP A 281 1.33 15.78 -5.67
C ASP A 281 1.68 15.19 -7.05
N LYS A 282 2.83 14.51 -7.15
CA LYS A 282 3.28 13.88 -8.40
C LYS A 282 2.41 12.71 -8.88
N HIS A 283 1.48 12.23 -8.05
CA HIS A 283 0.57 11.11 -8.32
C HIS A 283 -0.88 11.59 -8.55
N LEU A 284 -1.07 12.88 -8.84
CA LEU A 284 -2.37 13.53 -9.00
C LEU A 284 -3.29 13.43 -7.76
N ARG A 285 -2.72 13.22 -6.56
CA ARG A 285 -3.47 13.25 -5.31
C ARG A 285 -3.73 14.70 -4.93
N LYS A 286 -5.00 15.04 -4.71
CA LYS A 286 -5.45 16.38 -4.36
C LYS A 286 -5.16 16.67 -2.89
N VAL A 287 -4.62 17.85 -2.62
CA VAL A 287 -4.54 18.41 -1.27
C VAL A 287 -5.62 19.46 -1.14
N PHE A 288 -6.57 19.26 -0.23
CA PHE A 288 -7.68 20.18 0.00
C PHE A 288 -7.39 21.17 1.13
N ASP A 289 -8.07 22.31 1.08
CA ASP A 289 -8.01 23.38 2.08
C ASP A 289 -8.40 22.95 3.50
N GLN A 290 -9.34 22.02 3.59
CA GLN A 290 -9.86 21.53 4.86
C GLN A 290 -10.44 20.12 4.75
N VAL A 291 -10.92 19.63 5.89
CA VAL A 291 -11.77 18.43 5.97
C VAL A 291 -13.22 18.92 6.04
N PRO A 292 -14.14 18.44 5.17
CA PRO A 292 -15.53 18.85 5.25
C PRO A 292 -16.13 18.37 6.59
N PRO A 293 -17.06 19.11 7.23
CA PRO A 293 -17.80 18.62 8.38
C PRO A 293 -18.66 17.40 8.00
N PRO A 294 -19.18 16.62 8.95
CA PRO A 294 -20.16 15.58 8.63
C PRO A 294 -21.52 16.19 8.19
N PRO A 295 -22.31 15.50 7.34
CA PRO A 295 -23.70 15.88 7.00
C PRO A 295 -24.59 15.92 8.26
N PRO A 296 -25.75 16.60 8.26
CA PRO A 296 -26.57 17.06 7.12
C PRO A 296 -26.33 18.50 6.60
N PHE A 297 -25.17 19.11 6.85
CA PHE A 297 -24.78 20.43 6.28
C PHE A 297 -25.80 21.57 6.48
N THR A 298 -26.58 21.54 7.57
CA THR A 298 -27.69 22.49 7.80
C THR A 298 -27.24 23.90 8.14
N GLU A 299 -26.05 24.05 8.73
CA GLU A 299 -25.47 25.34 9.10
C GLU A 299 -25.13 26.19 7.85
N PRO A 300 -25.35 27.52 7.86
CA PRO A 300 -25.09 28.37 6.70
C PRO A 300 -23.68 28.23 6.11
N LEU A 301 -22.66 28.12 6.97
CA LEU A 301 -21.27 27.95 6.56
C LEU A 301 -20.97 26.56 5.96
N HIS A 302 -21.82 25.56 6.22
CA HIS A 302 -21.65 24.19 5.76
C HIS A 302 -22.40 23.90 4.46
N ARG A 303 -23.34 24.75 4.04
CA ARG A 303 -24.15 24.55 2.82
C ARG A 303 -23.33 24.34 1.54
N LYS A 304 -22.11 24.89 1.49
CA LYS A 304 -21.19 24.68 0.35
C LYS A 304 -20.75 23.23 0.18
N PHE A 305 -20.86 22.39 1.21
CA PHE A 305 -20.47 20.98 1.18
C PHE A 305 -21.60 20.04 0.78
N ILE A 306 -22.82 20.55 0.54
CA ILE A 306 -23.94 19.77 0.00
C ILE A 306 -23.53 19.25 -1.39
N GLY A 307 -23.47 17.93 -1.52
CA GLY A 307 -23.14 17.27 -2.78
C GLY A 307 -24.38 16.76 -3.51
N GLN A 308 -24.16 15.93 -4.53
CA GLN A 308 -25.21 15.37 -5.39
C GLN A 308 -25.49 13.90 -5.14
N ASP A 309 -24.75 13.25 -4.24
CA ASP A 309 -24.93 11.82 -3.97
C ASP A 309 -26.23 11.58 -3.18
N LYS A 310 -26.79 10.38 -3.34
CA LYS A 310 -27.99 9.96 -2.64
C LYS A 310 -28.04 8.46 -2.41
N ILE A 311 -28.89 8.04 -1.47
CA ILE A 311 -29.23 6.64 -1.19
C ILE A 311 -30.72 6.46 -1.50
N THR A 312 -31.04 5.55 -2.42
CA THR A 312 -32.42 5.28 -2.86
C THR A 312 -32.85 3.85 -2.54
N ILE A 313 -34.16 3.66 -2.35
CA ILE A 313 -34.81 2.38 -2.05
C ILE A 313 -35.75 2.04 -3.20
N HIS A 314 -35.70 0.80 -3.68
CA HIS A 314 -36.54 0.28 -4.73
C HIS A 314 -37.19 -1.03 -4.27
N GLU A 315 -38.50 -1.14 -4.42
CA GLU A 315 -39.30 -2.27 -3.92
C GLU A 315 -40.19 -2.79 -5.04
N ASP A 316 -40.26 -4.12 -5.13
CA ASP A 316 -41.14 -4.90 -6.01
C ASP A 316 -42.27 -5.42 -5.11
N THR A 317 -43.43 -4.77 -5.17
CA THR A 317 -44.52 -4.99 -4.20
C THR A 317 -45.43 -6.17 -4.57
N ASP A 318 -45.42 -6.61 -5.83
CA ASP A 318 -46.26 -7.71 -6.32
C ASP A 318 -45.47 -8.98 -6.68
N GLY A 319 -44.14 -8.90 -6.69
CA GLY A 319 -43.24 -10.01 -6.94
C GLY A 319 -43.11 -10.37 -8.42
N ASP A 320 -43.49 -9.48 -9.34
CA ASP A 320 -43.39 -9.71 -10.79
C ASP A 320 -41.94 -9.59 -11.32
N GLY A 321 -41.02 -9.13 -10.48
CA GLY A 321 -39.62 -8.92 -10.78
C GLY A 321 -39.27 -7.51 -11.23
N THR A 322 -40.22 -6.57 -11.23
CA THR A 322 -40.06 -5.16 -11.57
C THR A 322 -40.20 -4.32 -10.30
N PHE A 323 -39.30 -3.36 -10.10
CA PHE A 323 -39.45 -2.42 -8.99
C PHE A 323 -40.49 -1.35 -9.35
N ASP A 324 -41.60 -1.28 -8.61
CA ASP A 324 -42.72 -0.36 -8.82
C ASP A 324 -42.74 0.79 -7.80
N VAL A 325 -42.05 0.64 -6.66
CA VAL A 325 -41.91 1.69 -5.65
C VAL A 325 -40.48 2.23 -5.61
N HIS A 326 -40.33 3.55 -5.57
CA HIS A 326 -39.05 4.23 -5.51
C HIS A 326 -39.05 5.35 -4.48
N LYS A 327 -38.08 5.34 -3.56
CA LYS A 327 -37.94 6.34 -2.49
C LYS A 327 -36.49 6.82 -2.37
N THR A 328 -36.30 8.01 -1.82
CA THR A 328 -34.97 8.52 -1.43
C THR A 328 -34.87 8.49 0.09
N PHE A 329 -33.89 7.75 0.61
CA PHE A 329 -33.61 7.67 2.04
C PHE A 329 -32.76 8.86 2.52
N LEU A 330 -31.70 9.17 1.77
CA LEU A 330 -30.81 10.30 2.03
C LEU A 330 -30.41 10.98 0.72
N ASP A 331 -30.34 12.31 0.72
CA ASP A 331 -29.84 13.13 -0.38
C ASP A 331 -28.87 14.22 0.11
N GLY A 332 -28.33 15.02 -0.82
CA GLY A 332 -27.37 16.08 -0.49
C GLY A 332 -26.02 15.57 0.02
N LEU A 333 -25.73 14.28 -0.18
CA LEU A 333 -24.51 13.62 0.30
C LEU A 333 -23.31 13.96 -0.61
N ASN A 334 -22.10 13.74 -0.10
CA ASN A 334 -20.86 14.20 -0.70
C ASN A 334 -19.79 13.12 -0.57
N MET A 335 -19.51 12.43 -1.68
CA MET A 335 -18.60 11.29 -1.75
C MET A 335 -19.05 10.06 -0.94
N VAL A 336 -20.34 9.72 -0.92
CA VAL A 336 -20.85 8.52 -0.22
C VAL A 336 -20.58 7.24 -1.01
N THR A 337 -20.02 6.21 -0.37
CA THR A 337 -19.52 5.03 -1.09
C THR A 337 -20.31 3.76 -0.88
N SER A 338 -20.91 3.57 0.30
CA SER A 338 -21.56 2.32 0.68
C SER A 338 -22.41 2.47 1.94
N LEU A 339 -23.25 1.47 2.19
CA LEU A 339 -24.10 1.37 3.38
C LEU A 339 -24.15 -0.06 3.91
N ALA A 340 -24.62 -0.23 5.15
CA ALA A 340 -24.95 -1.52 5.74
C ALA A 340 -26.10 -1.39 6.75
N HIS A 341 -27.05 -2.33 6.72
CA HIS A 341 -28.16 -2.37 7.67
C HIS A 341 -27.73 -2.95 9.03
N GLY A 342 -28.09 -2.32 10.15
CA GLY A 342 -27.87 -2.89 11.48
C GLY A 342 -28.32 -2.03 12.64
N LYS A 343 -28.83 -2.67 13.71
CA LYS A 343 -29.26 -2.05 14.99
C LYS A 343 -30.21 -0.86 14.82
N ASP A 344 -31.42 -1.13 14.36
CA ASP A 344 -32.51 -0.14 14.25
C ASP A 344 -32.09 1.13 13.47
N GLY A 345 -31.37 0.94 12.37
CA GLY A 345 -30.83 2.03 11.54
C GLY A 345 -29.90 1.56 10.42
N VAL A 346 -29.23 2.54 9.80
CA VAL A 346 -28.38 2.36 8.62
C VAL A 346 -26.99 2.95 8.87
N TRP A 347 -25.96 2.13 8.69
CA TRP A 347 -24.57 2.56 8.65
C TRP A 347 -24.25 3.09 7.26
N VAL A 348 -23.61 4.25 7.18
CA VAL A 348 -23.28 4.91 5.92
C VAL A 348 -21.79 5.28 5.94
N LEU A 349 -21.05 4.76 4.95
CA LEU A 349 -19.67 5.16 4.71
C LEU A 349 -19.69 6.38 3.79
N HIS A 350 -19.46 7.55 4.40
CA HIS A 350 -19.38 8.86 3.76
C HIS A 350 -17.99 9.42 4.05
N PRO A 351 -16.92 8.97 3.35
CA PRO A 351 -15.57 9.45 3.59
C PRO A 351 -15.52 11.00 3.65
N PRO A 352 -14.91 11.58 4.70
CA PRO A 352 -13.97 10.93 5.60
C PRO A 352 -14.55 10.26 6.84
N TYR A 353 -15.86 10.01 6.88
CA TYR A 353 -16.61 9.53 8.04
C TYR A 353 -17.25 8.14 7.84
N LEU A 354 -17.35 7.41 8.95
CA LEU A 354 -18.35 6.36 9.11
C LEU A 354 -19.47 6.90 10.00
N LEU A 355 -20.68 6.90 9.46
CA LEU A 355 -21.88 7.47 10.08
C LEU A 355 -22.89 6.37 10.39
N PHE A 356 -23.71 6.59 11.42
CA PHE A 356 -24.88 5.79 11.72
C PHE A 356 -26.13 6.68 11.76
N TYR A 357 -27.13 6.36 10.95
CA TYR A 357 -28.44 7.00 10.92
C TYR A 357 -29.45 6.12 11.65
N PRO A 358 -29.95 6.53 12.83
CA PRO A 358 -31.02 5.80 13.51
C PRO A 358 -32.32 5.85 12.70
N ASP A 359 -33.04 4.74 12.64
CA ASP A 359 -34.37 4.58 12.03
C ASP A 359 -35.12 3.51 12.83
N LYS A 360 -35.52 3.89 14.06
CA LYS A 360 -36.08 2.97 15.05
C LYS A 360 -37.53 2.62 14.77
N ASP A 361 -38.29 3.55 14.20
CA ASP A 361 -39.67 3.30 13.80
C ASP A 361 -39.78 2.62 12.43
N ARG A 362 -38.65 2.50 11.71
CA ARG A 362 -38.49 1.74 10.45
C ARG A 362 -39.38 2.31 9.35
N ASN A 363 -39.53 3.62 9.33
CA ASN A 363 -40.36 4.34 8.36
C ASN A 363 -39.57 4.78 7.10
N ASP A 364 -38.29 4.39 6.99
CA ASP A 364 -37.35 4.79 5.95
C ASP A 364 -36.96 6.29 6.00
N ILE A 365 -37.05 6.93 7.16
CA ILE A 365 -36.68 8.32 7.41
C ILE A 365 -35.79 8.35 8.66
N PRO A 366 -34.57 8.89 8.60
CA PRO A 366 -33.73 8.98 9.80
C PRO A 366 -34.41 9.72 10.95
N ASP A 367 -34.39 9.13 12.15
CA ASP A 367 -34.97 9.70 13.38
C ASP A 367 -34.28 11.02 13.79
N GLY A 368 -33.09 11.31 13.25
CA GLY A 368 -32.31 12.49 13.58
C GLY A 368 -30.98 12.60 12.85
N LYS A 369 -30.09 13.44 13.40
CA LYS A 369 -28.73 13.63 12.86
C LYS A 369 -27.93 12.33 12.97
N PRO A 370 -27.01 12.06 12.03
CA PRO A 370 -26.16 10.89 12.10
C PRO A 370 -25.21 10.96 13.31
N VAL A 371 -24.93 9.79 13.90
CA VAL A 371 -23.85 9.61 14.86
C VAL A 371 -22.55 9.36 14.08
N VAL A 372 -21.52 10.15 14.36
CA VAL A 372 -20.19 9.92 13.80
C VAL A 372 -19.49 8.84 14.63
N HIS A 373 -19.17 7.70 14.03
CA HIS A 373 -18.44 6.63 14.69
C HIS A 373 -16.94 6.71 14.41
N LEU A 374 -16.58 6.89 13.14
CA LEU A 374 -15.20 7.04 12.70
C LEU A 374 -15.04 8.30 11.85
N SER A 375 -13.84 8.88 11.88
CA SER A 375 -13.41 9.92 10.93
C SER A 375 -11.96 9.71 10.51
N GLY A 376 -11.53 10.32 9.41
CA GLY A 376 -10.13 10.36 9.01
C GLY A 376 -9.78 9.48 7.80
N PHE A 377 -10.79 8.99 7.06
CA PHE A 377 -10.60 8.37 5.74
C PHE A 377 -10.48 9.48 4.67
N ASN A 378 -9.28 9.94 4.32
CA ASN A 378 -9.15 11.14 3.48
C ASN A 378 -9.71 10.99 2.05
N LEU A 379 -9.71 12.10 1.30
CA LEU A 379 -10.41 12.28 0.01
C LEU A 379 -9.47 12.59 -1.17
N GLU A 380 -8.15 12.47 -0.98
CA GLU A 380 -7.14 12.98 -1.93
C GLU A 380 -7.28 12.37 -3.32
N ASP A 381 -7.79 11.14 -3.38
CA ASP A 381 -8.02 10.40 -4.60
C ASP A 381 -9.36 9.65 -4.55
N THR A 382 -10.39 10.30 -5.08
CA THR A 382 -11.80 9.88 -4.98
C THR A 382 -12.15 8.57 -5.68
N HIS A 383 -11.24 7.99 -6.47
CA HIS A 383 -11.40 6.63 -7.03
C HIS A 383 -10.90 5.51 -6.10
N SER A 384 -10.20 5.88 -5.01
CA SER A 384 -9.53 4.96 -4.08
C SER A 384 -9.90 5.23 -2.62
N ILE A 385 -10.92 6.05 -2.37
CA ILE A 385 -11.41 6.32 -1.01
C ILE A 385 -11.99 5.06 -0.36
N SER A 386 -12.16 5.10 0.95
CA SER A 386 -12.72 3.96 1.69
C SER A 386 -14.12 3.61 1.19
N ASN A 387 -14.40 2.31 0.98
CA ASN A 387 -15.62 1.84 0.35
C ASN A 387 -16.03 0.43 0.85
N SER A 388 -17.14 -0.09 0.27
CA SER A 388 -17.68 -1.46 0.44
C SER A 388 -17.91 -1.86 1.91
N LEU A 389 -18.94 -1.27 2.52
CA LEU A 389 -19.27 -1.45 3.94
C LEU A 389 -20.10 -2.73 4.11
N LYS A 390 -19.67 -3.66 4.96
CA LYS A 390 -20.39 -4.94 5.15
C LYS A 390 -20.19 -5.52 6.54
N PHE A 391 -21.25 -6.06 7.14
CA PHE A 391 -21.11 -6.86 8.36
C PHE A 391 -20.47 -8.22 8.04
N GLY A 392 -19.40 -8.54 8.75
CA GLY A 392 -18.82 -9.87 8.78
C GLY A 392 -19.70 -10.85 9.55
N PRO A 393 -19.48 -12.16 9.39
CA PRO A 393 -20.16 -13.18 10.20
C PRO A 393 -19.85 -13.07 11.70
N ASP A 394 -18.79 -12.36 12.07
CA ASP A 394 -18.42 -12.03 13.45
C ASP A 394 -19.16 -10.84 14.06
N GLY A 395 -20.07 -10.21 13.32
CA GLY A 395 -20.80 -9.02 13.78
C GLY A 395 -19.97 -7.74 13.77
N TRP A 396 -18.72 -7.77 13.31
CA TRP A 396 -17.95 -6.57 13.06
C TRP A 396 -18.35 -5.94 11.72
N LEU A 397 -18.24 -4.63 11.62
CA LEU A 397 -18.43 -3.89 10.39
C LEU A 397 -17.10 -3.78 9.66
N TYR A 398 -17.01 -4.28 8.44
CA TYR A 398 -15.81 -4.24 7.61
C TYR A 398 -15.96 -3.20 6.49
N GLY A 399 -14.83 -2.65 6.08
CA GLY A 399 -14.70 -1.89 4.85
C GLY A 399 -13.28 -2.01 4.29
N CYS A 400 -13.06 -1.53 3.08
CA CYS A 400 -11.72 -1.47 2.51
C CYS A 400 -11.34 -0.03 2.22
N THR A 401 -10.03 0.20 2.06
CA THR A 401 -9.48 1.45 1.53
C THR A 401 -8.68 1.11 0.29
N GLY A 402 -8.79 1.97 -0.73
CA GLY A 402 -8.06 1.84 -1.98
C GLY A 402 -6.62 2.34 -1.88
N SER A 403 -5.97 2.51 -3.03
CA SER A 403 -4.51 2.49 -3.13
C SER A 403 -3.76 3.77 -2.74
N THR A 404 -4.39 4.94 -2.88
CA THR A 404 -3.70 6.24 -2.99
C THR A 404 -4.15 7.28 -1.98
N VAL A 405 -5.17 6.99 -1.18
CA VAL A 405 -5.62 7.87 -0.10
C VAL A 405 -4.82 7.60 1.16
N THR A 406 -4.64 8.63 1.99
CA THR A 406 -4.11 8.43 3.34
C THR A 406 -5.25 8.31 4.33
N ALA A 407 -4.99 7.74 5.49
CA ALA A 407 -5.97 7.79 6.56
C ALA A 407 -5.31 7.93 7.92
N ARG A 408 -6.03 8.58 8.82
CA ARG A 408 -5.70 8.72 10.23
C ARG A 408 -6.97 8.54 11.04
N VAL A 409 -7.42 7.29 11.12
CA VAL A 409 -8.75 6.96 11.62
C VAL A 409 -8.83 7.26 13.12
N ARG A 410 -9.83 8.07 13.49
CA ARG A 410 -10.23 8.38 14.88
C ARG A 410 -11.56 7.70 15.15
N VAL A 411 -11.65 7.05 16.32
CA VAL A 411 -12.92 6.62 16.92
C VAL A 411 -13.52 7.80 17.68
N HIS A 412 -14.77 8.16 17.43
CA HIS A 412 -15.43 9.31 18.06
C HIS A 412 -16.10 8.98 19.39
N LEU A 413 -16.55 7.73 19.55
CA LEU A 413 -17.25 7.28 20.76
C LEU A 413 -16.30 6.71 21.84
N ASP A 414 -15.00 6.92 21.66
CA ASP A 414 -13.93 6.60 22.61
C ASP A 414 -12.80 7.62 22.39
N GLU A 415 -12.70 8.62 23.27
CA GLU A 415 -11.70 9.69 23.12
C GLU A 415 -10.26 9.22 23.36
N ASP A 416 -10.12 8.13 24.14
CA ASP A 416 -8.84 7.52 24.52
C ASP A 416 -8.34 6.54 23.45
N ALA A 417 -9.21 6.07 22.55
CA ALA A 417 -8.86 5.16 21.47
C ALA A 417 -7.68 5.69 20.62
N PRO A 418 -6.66 4.87 20.33
CA PRO A 418 -5.53 5.30 19.53
C PRO A 418 -5.97 5.69 18.10
N ARG A 419 -5.19 6.57 17.48
CA ARG A 419 -5.44 7.02 16.11
C ARG A 419 -4.69 6.08 15.17
N HIS A 420 -5.37 5.57 14.15
CA HIS A 420 -4.80 4.56 13.26
C HIS A 420 -4.37 5.20 11.93
N ALA A 421 -3.07 5.41 11.78
CA ALA A 421 -2.49 5.98 10.56
C ALA A 421 -2.07 4.89 9.58
N PHE A 422 -2.46 5.03 8.32
CA PHE A 422 -2.02 4.14 7.24
C PHE A 422 -2.02 4.85 5.89
N LEU A 423 -1.27 4.27 4.95
CA LEU A 423 -1.14 4.77 3.59
C LEU A 423 -1.77 3.77 2.64
N GLY A 424 -2.90 4.16 2.04
CA GLY A 424 -3.62 3.43 1.04
C GLY A 424 -4.22 2.12 1.55
N GLN A 425 -3.96 1.09 0.77
CA GLN A 425 -4.76 -0.12 0.66
C GLN A 425 -4.76 -1.04 1.87
N ASN A 426 -5.95 -1.37 2.35
CA ASN A 426 -6.18 -2.30 3.45
C ASN A 426 -7.64 -2.78 3.50
N ILE A 427 -7.86 -3.80 4.31
CA ILE A 427 -9.16 -4.17 4.86
C ILE A 427 -9.17 -3.76 6.34
N TRP A 428 -10.17 -3.01 6.75
CA TRP A 428 -10.37 -2.59 8.13
C TRP A 428 -11.68 -3.15 8.69
N ARG A 429 -11.78 -3.21 10.01
CA ARG A 429 -13.01 -3.56 10.72
C ARG A 429 -13.25 -2.67 11.94
N TYR A 430 -14.50 -2.46 12.28
CA TYR A 430 -14.97 -1.68 13.42
C TYR A 430 -16.02 -2.47 14.20
N HIS A 431 -15.90 -2.50 15.52
CA HIS A 431 -16.88 -3.15 16.39
C HIS A 431 -17.89 -2.12 16.90
N PRO A 432 -19.17 -2.15 16.48
CA PRO A 432 -20.14 -1.12 16.83
C PRO A 432 -20.41 -0.95 18.33
N ALA A 433 -20.44 -2.04 19.10
CA ALA A 433 -20.72 -1.97 20.54
C ALA A 433 -19.47 -1.68 21.41
N ARG A 434 -18.28 -2.17 21.01
CA ARG A 434 -17.02 -2.00 21.76
C ARG A 434 -16.22 -0.78 21.31
N HIS A 435 -16.62 -0.14 20.22
CA HIS A 435 -15.94 1.00 19.60
C HIS A 435 -14.48 0.72 19.22
N VAL A 436 -14.12 -0.52 18.92
CA VAL A 436 -12.75 -0.90 18.55
C VAL A 436 -12.58 -0.85 17.03
N PHE A 437 -11.56 -0.14 16.55
CA PHE A 437 -11.11 -0.15 15.16
C PHE A 437 -9.86 -1.00 14.99
N GLU A 438 -9.79 -1.79 13.92
CA GLU A 438 -8.62 -2.60 13.58
C GLU A 438 -8.34 -2.61 12.08
N LEU A 439 -7.06 -2.58 11.69
CA LEU A 439 -6.65 -3.04 10.37
C LEU A 439 -6.67 -4.57 10.38
N PHE A 440 -7.61 -5.16 9.65
CA PHE A 440 -7.73 -6.61 9.54
C PHE A 440 -6.59 -7.18 8.69
N ALA A 441 -6.26 -6.54 7.58
CA ALA A 441 -5.14 -6.87 6.70
C ALA A 441 -4.69 -5.64 5.91
N GLU A 442 -3.43 -5.57 5.48
CA GLU A 442 -2.88 -4.42 4.74
C GLU A 442 -2.32 -4.86 3.38
N GLY A 443 -2.55 -4.08 2.31
CA GLY A 443 -2.09 -4.39 0.96
C GLY A 443 -3.23 -4.79 0.01
N GLY A 444 -2.89 -5.42 -1.11
CA GLY A 444 -3.88 -6.01 -2.04
C GLY A 444 -4.09 -5.24 -3.34
N TRP A 445 -3.13 -4.39 -3.73
CA TRP A 445 -3.31 -3.43 -4.83
C TRP A 445 -4.48 -2.47 -4.55
N ASN A 446 -5.20 -1.96 -5.54
CA ASN A 446 -6.36 -1.10 -5.26
C ASN A 446 -7.59 -1.96 -4.94
N ASN A 447 -7.96 -2.07 -3.66
CA ASN A 447 -9.13 -2.83 -3.22
C ASN A 447 -10.44 -2.05 -3.47
N PHE A 448 -11.45 -2.72 -4.01
CA PHE A 448 -12.76 -2.10 -4.33
C PHE A 448 -13.96 -2.86 -3.72
N GLY A 449 -13.72 -3.90 -2.92
CA GLY A 449 -14.80 -4.69 -2.36
C GLY A 449 -14.46 -5.39 -1.05
N VAL A 450 -15.47 -5.62 -0.22
CA VAL A 450 -15.40 -6.54 0.91
C VAL A 450 -16.55 -7.52 0.79
N ASN A 451 -16.22 -8.80 0.68
CA ASN A 451 -17.24 -9.83 0.73
C ASN A 451 -16.79 -11.09 1.45
N PHE A 452 -17.76 -11.78 2.04
CA PHE A 452 -17.56 -13.03 2.74
C PHE A 452 -18.24 -14.16 2.00
N ASP A 453 -17.58 -15.33 1.92
CA ASP A 453 -18.28 -16.55 1.54
C ASP A 453 -19.06 -17.17 2.70
N ASP A 454 -19.79 -18.24 2.41
CA ASP A 454 -20.55 -19.05 3.36
C ASP A 454 -19.70 -19.64 4.50
N GLN A 455 -18.38 -19.77 4.30
CA GLN A 455 -17.41 -20.24 5.31
C GLN A 455 -16.68 -19.09 6.03
N GLY A 456 -17.06 -17.84 5.76
CA GLY A 456 -16.49 -16.64 6.36
C GLY A 456 -15.08 -16.25 5.87
N ARG A 457 -14.68 -16.67 4.66
CA ARG A 457 -13.45 -16.18 3.99
C ARG A 457 -13.71 -14.82 3.36
N LEU A 458 -12.73 -13.91 3.44
CA LEU A 458 -12.86 -12.54 2.95
C LEU A 458 -12.15 -12.38 1.60
N TYR A 459 -12.86 -11.84 0.60
CA TYR A 459 -12.33 -11.54 -0.72
C TYR A 459 -12.53 -10.08 -1.14
N SER A 460 -11.60 -9.57 -1.94
CA SER A 460 -11.75 -8.31 -2.68
C SER A 460 -11.35 -8.51 -4.13
N GLY A 461 -11.99 -7.75 -5.03
CA GLY A 461 -11.45 -7.48 -6.35
C GLY A 461 -10.32 -6.45 -6.26
N THR A 462 -9.51 -6.37 -7.31
CA THR A 462 -8.40 -5.42 -7.38
C THR A 462 -8.08 -4.92 -8.79
N ASN A 463 -7.31 -3.84 -8.87
CA ASN A 463 -6.76 -3.32 -10.13
C ASN A 463 -5.48 -4.05 -10.62
N GLY A 464 -5.05 -5.11 -9.94
CA GLY A 464 -3.97 -6.00 -10.37
C GLY A 464 -4.42 -7.10 -11.34
N THR A 465 -3.48 -7.74 -12.02
CA THR A 465 -3.74 -8.82 -13.01
C THR A 465 -4.10 -10.16 -12.38
N GLN A 466 -3.91 -10.32 -11.07
CA GLN A 466 -4.40 -11.46 -10.30
C GLN A 466 -5.90 -11.38 -10.00
N GLN A 467 -6.52 -10.22 -10.20
CA GLN A 467 -7.97 -9.94 -10.12
C GLN A 467 -8.67 -10.18 -8.77
N ALA A 468 -8.24 -11.15 -7.98
CA ALA A 468 -8.88 -11.55 -6.73
C ALA A 468 -7.85 -11.71 -5.61
N VAL A 469 -8.20 -11.26 -4.40
CA VAL A 469 -7.34 -11.35 -3.22
C VAL A 469 -8.12 -12.03 -2.09
N HIS A 470 -7.57 -13.10 -1.53
CA HIS A 470 -8.08 -13.77 -0.31
C HIS A 470 -7.36 -13.21 0.92
N PHE A 471 -8.09 -12.50 1.77
CA PHE A 471 -7.55 -11.82 2.95
C PHE A 471 -7.65 -12.67 4.23
N VAL A 472 -6.53 -12.76 4.95
CA VAL A 472 -6.44 -13.39 6.27
C VAL A 472 -6.06 -12.36 7.34
N GLN A 473 -6.48 -12.62 8.58
CA GLN A 473 -6.27 -11.71 9.71
C GLN A 473 -4.77 -11.47 9.96
N GLY A 474 -4.37 -10.21 10.09
CA GLY A 474 -2.98 -9.80 10.33
C GLY A 474 -2.06 -9.91 9.11
N GLY A 475 -2.61 -10.22 7.92
CA GLY A 475 -1.85 -10.41 6.70
C GLY A 475 -1.35 -9.12 6.05
N TYR A 476 -0.15 -9.18 5.47
CA TYR A 476 0.42 -8.11 4.62
C TYR A 476 0.52 -8.58 3.16
N TYR A 477 0.02 -7.79 2.23
CA TYR A 477 -0.12 -8.11 0.81
C TYR A 477 0.63 -7.10 -0.06
N GLN A 478 0.99 -7.48 -1.28
CA GLN A 478 1.75 -6.63 -2.19
C GLN A 478 1.10 -5.23 -2.36
N LYS A 479 1.96 -4.20 -2.34
CA LYS A 479 1.63 -2.81 -2.65
C LYS A 479 2.53 -2.31 -3.79
N GLY A 480 2.06 -1.34 -4.54
CA GLY A 480 2.92 -0.46 -5.35
C GLY A 480 3.70 0.51 -4.46
N PHE A 481 4.71 0.03 -3.73
CA PHE A 481 5.36 0.76 -2.63
C PHE A 481 5.82 2.19 -2.95
N GLY A 482 6.21 2.48 -4.20
CA GLY A 482 6.60 3.81 -4.64
C GLY A 482 5.45 4.84 -4.68
N LYS A 483 4.24 4.40 -5.05
CA LYS A 483 3.02 5.22 -5.17
C LYS A 483 2.15 5.13 -3.91
N HIS A 484 1.95 3.92 -3.41
CA HIS A 484 0.99 3.59 -2.34
C HIS A 484 1.61 3.65 -0.93
N GLY A 485 2.93 3.83 -0.83
CA GLY A 485 3.65 3.87 0.43
C GLY A 485 3.99 2.49 1.02
N PRO A 486 4.84 2.46 2.06
CA PRO A 486 5.25 1.24 2.77
C PRO A 486 4.10 0.60 3.54
N HIS A 487 4.32 -0.61 4.05
CA HIS A 487 3.46 -1.18 5.08
C HIS A 487 3.53 -0.38 6.39
N THR A 488 2.45 -0.43 7.18
CA THR A 488 2.41 0.16 8.53
C THR A 488 3.45 -0.48 9.46
N ASN A 489 3.75 -1.76 9.26
CA ASN A 489 4.86 -2.45 9.91
C ASN A 489 6.12 -2.41 9.00
N PRO A 490 7.23 -1.79 9.43
CA PRO A 490 8.46 -1.76 8.62
C PRO A 490 9.21 -3.11 8.59
N TYR A 491 8.81 -4.07 9.43
CA TYR A 491 9.50 -5.35 9.63
C TYR A 491 8.74 -6.55 9.02
N THR A 492 7.83 -6.32 8.07
CA THR A 492 7.06 -7.40 7.44
C THR A 492 7.94 -8.43 6.73
N PHE A 493 9.07 -8.01 6.15
CA PHE A 493 10.06 -8.87 5.46
C PHE A 493 9.44 -9.96 4.58
N GLY A 494 8.44 -9.54 3.79
CA GLY A 494 7.64 -10.38 2.92
C GLY A 494 6.21 -9.86 2.85
N HIS A 495 5.45 -10.37 1.88
CA HIS A 495 4.03 -10.10 1.70
C HIS A 495 3.40 -11.19 0.84
N PHE A 496 2.09 -11.31 0.91
CA PHE A 496 1.28 -12.16 0.04
C PHE A 496 0.97 -11.49 -1.29
N PHE A 497 0.61 -12.32 -2.25
CA PHE A 497 0.10 -11.91 -3.55
C PHE A 497 -1.40 -12.27 -3.64
N GLY A 498 -2.09 -11.71 -4.62
CA GLY A 498 -3.44 -12.14 -4.98
C GLY A 498 -3.45 -13.58 -5.51
N MET A 499 -4.65 -14.11 -5.70
CA MET A 499 -4.86 -15.48 -6.16
C MET A 499 -4.35 -15.62 -7.61
N PRO A 500 -3.46 -16.58 -7.91
CA PRO A 500 -3.04 -16.82 -9.28
C PRO A 500 -4.23 -17.21 -10.16
N ILE A 501 -4.30 -16.68 -11.38
CA ILE A 501 -5.37 -16.97 -12.33
C ILE A 501 -4.87 -17.70 -13.58
N GLU A 502 -5.61 -18.75 -13.96
CA GLU A 502 -5.60 -19.39 -15.28
C GLU A 502 -6.80 -18.87 -16.09
N GLY A 503 -6.53 -18.07 -17.13
CA GLY A 503 -7.57 -17.35 -17.88
C GLY A 503 -7.09 -15.98 -18.35
N GLU A 504 -8.04 -15.12 -18.72
CA GLU A 504 -7.80 -13.74 -19.08
C GLU A 504 -7.28 -12.95 -17.88
N LYS A 505 -6.21 -12.17 -18.09
CA LYS A 505 -5.55 -11.39 -17.03
C LYS A 505 -5.95 -9.91 -17.04
N THR A 506 -7.10 -9.59 -17.61
CA THR A 506 -7.62 -8.21 -17.67
C THR A 506 -7.88 -7.71 -16.25
N ARG A 507 -7.16 -6.67 -15.87
CA ARG A 507 -7.20 -6.06 -14.53
C ARG A 507 -8.55 -5.37 -14.26
N LEU A 508 -8.65 -4.75 -13.08
CA LEU A 508 -9.76 -3.86 -12.68
C LEU A 508 -11.08 -4.59 -12.43
N VAL A 509 -11.00 -5.65 -11.63
CA VAL A 509 -12.18 -6.25 -11.02
C VAL A 509 -12.50 -5.51 -9.74
N HIS A 510 -13.75 -5.09 -9.55
CA HIS A 510 -14.12 -4.29 -8.38
C HIS A 510 -14.43 -5.18 -7.15
N GLN A 511 -15.51 -5.95 -7.22
CA GLN A 511 -15.93 -6.81 -6.11
C GLN A 511 -16.10 -8.25 -6.57
N TRP A 512 -15.99 -9.18 -5.63
CA TRP A 512 -16.36 -10.58 -5.82
C TRP A 512 -17.51 -10.95 -4.90
N ILE A 513 -18.46 -11.74 -5.39
CA ILE A 513 -19.32 -12.59 -4.56
C ILE A 513 -18.87 -14.03 -4.76
N ARG A 514 -18.85 -14.85 -3.72
CA ARG A 514 -18.82 -16.31 -3.89
C ARG A 514 -20.26 -16.80 -3.86
N TYR A 515 -20.81 -17.16 -5.01
CA TYR A 515 -22.24 -17.43 -5.13
C TYR A 515 -22.60 -18.73 -4.39
N SER A 516 -23.48 -18.62 -3.40
CA SER A 516 -23.95 -19.72 -2.56
C SER A 516 -25.43 -19.48 -2.27
N SER A 517 -26.29 -19.73 -3.26
CA SER A 517 -27.73 -19.48 -3.14
C SER A 517 -28.61 -20.53 -3.79
N GLY A 518 -28.04 -21.43 -4.61
CA GLY A 518 -28.75 -22.54 -5.24
C GLY A 518 -29.68 -22.16 -6.40
N ALA A 519 -30.06 -20.89 -6.55
CA ALA A 519 -30.98 -20.43 -7.60
C ALA A 519 -30.34 -20.35 -9.00
N ILE A 520 -29.02 -20.24 -9.09
CA ILE A 520 -28.24 -20.28 -10.34
C ILE A 520 -27.25 -21.45 -10.26
N PRO A 521 -27.66 -22.68 -10.62
CA PRO A 521 -26.83 -23.88 -10.43
C PRO A 521 -25.46 -23.82 -11.11
N SER A 522 -25.34 -23.20 -12.29
CA SER A 522 -24.07 -23.07 -13.02
C SER A 522 -23.03 -22.20 -12.31
N LEU A 523 -23.47 -21.26 -11.47
CA LEU A 523 -22.58 -20.34 -10.75
C LEU A 523 -22.34 -20.75 -9.30
N GLU A 524 -22.98 -21.82 -8.80
CA GLU A 524 -22.82 -22.27 -7.42
C GLU A 524 -21.34 -22.55 -7.09
N GLY A 525 -20.85 -21.90 -6.04
CA GLY A 525 -19.47 -21.98 -5.56
C GLY A 525 -18.45 -21.13 -6.34
N ARG A 526 -18.84 -20.43 -7.41
CA ARG A 526 -17.93 -19.58 -8.21
C ARG A 526 -17.78 -18.19 -7.61
N LEU A 527 -16.62 -17.58 -7.84
CA LEU A 527 -16.45 -16.14 -7.68
C LEU A 527 -17.07 -15.44 -8.88
N VAL A 528 -18.05 -14.58 -8.64
CA VAL A 528 -18.70 -13.77 -9.69
C VAL A 528 -18.48 -12.31 -9.39
N GLY A 529 -18.02 -11.53 -10.38
CA GLY A 529 -17.56 -10.16 -10.10
C GLY A 529 -17.41 -9.27 -11.33
N PRO A 530 -17.75 -7.97 -11.23
CA PRO A 530 -17.69 -7.05 -12.36
C PRO A 530 -16.27 -6.61 -12.70
N ASN A 531 -15.96 -6.59 -14.00
CA ASN A 531 -14.73 -6.03 -14.56
C ASN A 531 -15.05 -4.91 -15.53
N SER A 532 -14.80 -3.68 -15.10
CA SER A 532 -15.15 -2.48 -15.85
C SER A 532 -14.28 -2.28 -17.08
N LEU A 533 -13.04 -2.78 -17.06
CA LEU A 533 -12.11 -2.67 -18.19
C LEU A 533 -12.43 -3.70 -19.28
N GLY A 534 -12.86 -4.90 -18.87
CA GLY A 534 -13.26 -5.98 -19.78
C GLY A 534 -14.71 -5.90 -20.27
N ASN A 535 -15.47 -4.87 -19.88
CA ASN A 535 -16.90 -4.72 -20.20
C ASN A 535 -17.72 -6.00 -19.91
N LYS A 536 -17.45 -6.65 -18.77
CA LYS A 536 -18.02 -7.96 -18.46
C LYS A 536 -18.17 -8.22 -16.97
N VAL A 537 -18.93 -9.26 -16.65
CA VAL A 537 -18.95 -9.90 -15.33
C VAL A 537 -18.22 -11.23 -15.47
N HIS A 538 -17.24 -11.45 -14.59
CA HIS A 538 -16.45 -12.69 -14.54
C HIS A 538 -17.17 -13.78 -13.77
N ALA A 539 -16.91 -15.04 -14.14
CA ALA A 539 -17.09 -16.20 -13.26
C ALA A 539 -15.77 -16.98 -13.16
N LEU A 540 -15.27 -17.15 -11.94
CA LEU A 540 -14.05 -17.90 -11.66
C LEU A 540 -14.32 -19.09 -10.75
N ARG A 541 -13.81 -20.25 -11.14
CA ARG A 541 -13.73 -21.42 -10.25
C ARG A 541 -12.51 -21.30 -9.35
N MET A 542 -12.68 -21.60 -8.07
CA MET A 542 -11.59 -21.62 -7.08
C MET A 542 -11.03 -23.03 -6.91
N GLU A 543 -9.72 -23.15 -6.84
CA GLU A 543 -9.03 -24.40 -6.54
C GLU A 543 -8.12 -24.23 -5.32
N PRO A 544 -8.13 -25.17 -4.35
CA PRO A 544 -7.25 -25.13 -3.21
C PRO A 544 -5.77 -25.05 -3.59
N HIS A 545 -5.02 -24.21 -2.88
CA HIS A 545 -3.58 -24.03 -3.03
C HIS A 545 -2.97 -23.76 -1.65
N GLY A 546 -2.70 -24.83 -0.90
CA GLY A 546 -2.28 -24.74 0.50
C GLY A 546 -3.35 -24.07 1.35
N SER A 547 -2.98 -23.02 2.08
CA SER A 547 -3.85 -22.19 2.91
C SER A 547 -4.61 -21.10 2.16
N THR A 548 -4.48 -21.04 0.83
CA THR A 548 -5.17 -20.10 -0.05
C THR A 548 -5.66 -20.80 -1.33
N PHE A 549 -5.96 -20.05 -2.39
CA PHE A 549 -6.53 -20.57 -3.62
C PHE A 549 -5.82 -20.04 -4.87
N ARG A 550 -5.98 -20.79 -5.96
CA ARG A 550 -5.83 -20.31 -7.34
C ARG A 550 -7.19 -20.26 -8.02
N THR A 551 -7.33 -19.50 -9.08
CA THR A 551 -8.59 -19.31 -9.81
C THR A 551 -8.47 -19.71 -11.26
N VAL A 552 -9.54 -20.23 -11.84
CA VAL A 552 -9.66 -20.57 -13.26
C VAL A 552 -10.87 -19.84 -13.82
N GLU A 553 -10.70 -19.08 -14.91
CA GLU A 553 -11.81 -18.41 -15.59
C GLU A 553 -12.71 -19.44 -16.30
N GLU A 554 -14.02 -19.32 -16.09
CA GLU A 554 -15.04 -20.13 -16.75
C GLU A 554 -15.87 -19.25 -17.71
N GLU A 555 -16.99 -19.76 -18.23
CA GLU A 555 -17.89 -18.98 -19.09
C GLU A 555 -18.42 -17.74 -18.33
N ASN A 556 -18.25 -16.57 -18.94
CA ASN A 556 -18.63 -15.30 -18.32
C ASN A 556 -20.17 -15.13 -18.31
N PRO A 557 -20.79 -14.78 -17.16
CA PRO A 557 -22.24 -14.62 -17.07
C PRO A 557 -22.83 -13.58 -18.04
N MET A 558 -22.10 -12.48 -18.24
CA MET A 558 -22.47 -11.45 -19.21
C MET A 558 -21.25 -10.66 -19.71
N GLN A 559 -21.24 -10.29 -20.98
CA GLN A 559 -20.23 -9.43 -21.61
C GLN A 559 -20.87 -8.58 -22.72
N THR A 560 -20.30 -7.42 -23.03
CA THR A 560 -20.73 -6.61 -24.18
C THR A 560 -19.55 -5.92 -24.87
N GLY A 561 -19.77 -5.48 -26.12
CA GLY A 561 -18.89 -4.56 -26.83
C GLY A 561 -19.15 -3.09 -26.54
N ASP A 562 -20.22 -2.76 -25.79
CA ASP A 562 -20.54 -1.39 -25.40
C ASP A 562 -19.46 -0.85 -24.45
N LYS A 563 -18.71 0.16 -24.91
CA LYS A 563 -17.66 0.80 -24.12
C LYS A 563 -18.22 1.69 -23.01
N TRP A 564 -19.52 1.96 -22.95
CA TRP A 564 -20.15 2.68 -21.83
C TRP A 564 -20.48 1.76 -20.66
N PHE A 565 -20.62 0.44 -20.88
CA PHE A 565 -20.88 -0.52 -19.82
C PHE A 565 -19.71 -0.59 -18.83
N ARG A 566 -19.92 -0.09 -17.61
CA ARG A 566 -18.94 0.00 -16.51
C ARG A 566 -19.52 -0.66 -15.27
N PRO A 567 -19.57 -2.00 -15.22
CA PRO A 567 -20.02 -2.67 -14.03
C PRO A 567 -18.99 -2.47 -12.92
N VAL A 568 -19.45 -2.05 -11.72
CA VAL A 568 -18.59 -1.68 -10.58
C VAL A 568 -18.94 -2.42 -9.29
N HIS A 569 -20.15 -2.97 -9.16
CA HIS A 569 -20.53 -3.75 -7.97
C HIS A 569 -21.54 -4.84 -8.31
N CYS A 570 -21.61 -5.89 -7.49
CA CYS A 570 -22.67 -6.89 -7.56
C CYS A 570 -23.09 -7.40 -6.18
N ALA A 571 -24.36 -7.81 -6.07
CA ALA A 571 -24.98 -8.35 -4.85
C ALA A 571 -25.95 -9.48 -5.20
N VAL A 572 -26.26 -10.35 -4.23
CA VAL A 572 -27.29 -11.40 -4.38
C VAL A 572 -28.57 -10.94 -3.70
N GLY A 573 -29.69 -11.04 -4.42
CA GLY A 573 -31.02 -10.64 -3.95
C GLY A 573 -31.79 -11.73 -3.21
N PRO A 574 -32.98 -11.42 -2.69
CA PRO A 574 -33.86 -12.37 -1.99
C PRO A 574 -34.34 -13.52 -2.88
N ASP A 575 -34.43 -13.30 -4.19
CA ASP A 575 -34.72 -14.28 -5.24
C ASP A 575 -33.53 -15.21 -5.56
N GLY A 576 -32.35 -14.95 -4.99
CA GLY A 576 -31.11 -15.66 -5.30
C GLY A 576 -30.48 -15.26 -6.63
N ALA A 577 -31.00 -14.22 -7.32
CA ALA A 577 -30.40 -13.66 -8.52
C ALA A 577 -29.20 -12.75 -8.18
N ILE A 578 -28.35 -12.48 -9.17
CA ILE A 578 -27.21 -11.57 -9.03
C ILE A 578 -27.56 -10.22 -9.66
N TYR A 579 -27.51 -9.16 -8.88
CA TYR A 579 -27.75 -7.79 -9.33
C TYR A 579 -26.42 -7.07 -9.54
N VAL A 580 -26.27 -6.37 -10.66
CA VAL A 580 -25.03 -5.71 -11.10
C VAL A 580 -25.27 -4.21 -11.22
N ALA A 581 -24.48 -3.41 -10.52
CA ALA A 581 -24.45 -1.96 -10.68
C ALA A 581 -23.53 -1.59 -11.85
N ASP A 582 -24.13 -1.02 -12.87
CA ASP A 582 -23.44 -0.44 -14.01
C ASP A 582 -23.39 1.08 -13.86
N PHE A 583 -22.19 1.58 -13.59
CA PHE A 583 -21.91 3.01 -13.45
C PHE A 583 -22.25 3.79 -14.73
N TYR A 584 -22.20 3.11 -15.88
CA TYR A 584 -22.51 3.56 -17.23
C TYR A 584 -21.83 4.87 -17.66
N ASP A 585 -20.52 4.80 -17.91
CA ASP A 585 -19.73 5.93 -18.40
C ASP A 585 -18.65 5.47 -19.39
N ALA A 586 -18.40 6.25 -20.42
CA ALA A 586 -17.35 5.94 -21.40
C ALA A 586 -15.94 5.98 -20.79
N ARG A 587 -15.73 6.72 -19.70
CA ARG A 587 -14.47 6.81 -18.96
C ARG A 587 -14.32 5.72 -17.91
N ILE A 588 -13.07 5.56 -17.45
CA ILE A 588 -12.69 4.45 -16.57
C ILE A 588 -11.57 4.80 -15.57
N THR A 589 -10.71 5.78 -15.86
CA THR A 589 -9.55 6.09 -15.01
C THR A 589 -9.25 7.58 -14.94
N HIS A 590 -8.72 8.04 -13.80
CA HIS A 590 -8.11 9.37 -13.66
C HIS A 590 -6.70 9.41 -14.26
N VAL A 591 -6.56 10.03 -15.42
CA VAL A 591 -5.26 10.21 -16.09
C VAL A 591 -4.96 11.67 -16.40
N ASP A 592 -5.94 12.56 -16.20
CA ASP A 592 -5.81 13.99 -16.48
C ASP A 592 -6.54 14.81 -15.41
N PRO A 593 -5.94 15.87 -14.84
CA PRO A 593 -6.64 16.75 -13.90
C PRO A 593 -7.88 17.46 -14.50
N ARG A 594 -8.07 17.42 -15.82
CA ARG A 594 -9.22 17.99 -16.55
C ARG A 594 -10.29 16.96 -16.90
N ASP A 595 -10.18 15.72 -16.40
CA ASP A 595 -11.18 14.67 -16.62
C ASP A 595 -12.59 15.17 -16.23
N ASN A 596 -13.57 14.96 -17.10
CA ASN A 596 -15.00 15.13 -16.82
C ASN A 596 -15.68 13.75 -16.69
N TRP A 597 -16.92 13.68 -16.23
CA TRP A 597 -17.68 12.43 -16.09
C TRP A 597 -19.14 12.69 -16.46
N ASP A 598 -19.79 11.73 -17.10
CA ASP A 598 -21.23 11.78 -17.32
C ASP A 598 -21.96 11.48 -16.01
N ARG A 599 -22.88 12.38 -15.64
CA ARG A 599 -23.66 12.27 -14.40
C ARG A 599 -25.13 11.98 -14.68
N SER A 600 -25.47 11.68 -15.93
CA SER A 600 -26.85 11.59 -16.40
C SER A 600 -27.34 10.14 -16.49
N ASN A 601 -26.44 9.16 -16.60
CA ASN A 601 -26.80 7.75 -16.81
C ASN A 601 -26.38 6.82 -15.66
N GLY A 602 -26.95 5.61 -15.65
CA GLY A 602 -26.58 4.53 -14.73
C GLY A 602 -27.65 3.44 -14.67
N ARG A 603 -27.24 2.18 -14.52
CA ARG A 603 -28.15 1.03 -14.69
C ARG A 603 -27.93 -0.06 -13.66
N ILE A 604 -28.99 -0.83 -13.41
CA ILE A 604 -28.92 -2.04 -12.61
C ILE A 604 -29.45 -3.20 -13.44
N HIS A 605 -28.63 -4.23 -13.58
CA HIS A 605 -28.96 -5.45 -14.30
C HIS A 605 -29.16 -6.61 -13.35
N ARG A 606 -30.08 -7.52 -13.66
CA ARG A 606 -30.33 -8.77 -12.93
C ARG A 606 -29.90 -9.96 -13.79
N ILE A 607 -29.09 -10.85 -13.23
CA ILE A 607 -28.68 -12.12 -13.80
C ILE A 607 -29.39 -13.23 -13.03
N ARG A 608 -30.17 -14.05 -13.73
CA ARG A 608 -30.88 -15.21 -13.16
C ARG A 608 -30.75 -16.44 -14.07
N ALA A 609 -31.01 -17.61 -13.52
CA ALA A 609 -31.18 -18.81 -14.34
C ALA A 609 -32.38 -18.64 -15.27
N ARG A 610 -32.29 -19.21 -16.48
CA ARG A 610 -33.32 -19.07 -17.53
C ARG A 610 -34.73 -19.42 -17.06
N ASP A 611 -34.85 -20.51 -16.30
CA ASP A 611 -36.13 -21.05 -15.83
C ASP A 611 -36.54 -20.49 -14.45
N ALA A 612 -35.70 -19.69 -13.81
CA ALA A 612 -36.04 -19.05 -12.54
C ALA A 612 -37.09 -17.97 -12.76
N LYS A 613 -38.14 -17.97 -11.93
CA LYS A 613 -39.20 -16.96 -11.93
C LYS A 613 -39.00 -15.99 -10.76
N PRO A 614 -39.28 -14.69 -10.96
CA PRO A 614 -39.43 -13.76 -9.86
C PRO A 614 -40.52 -14.21 -8.89
N GLY A 615 -40.44 -13.74 -7.65
CA GLY A 615 -41.44 -13.96 -6.62
C GLY A 615 -41.26 -12.94 -5.49
N PRO A 616 -42.30 -12.73 -4.67
CA PRO A 616 -42.26 -11.72 -3.63
C PRO A 616 -41.20 -12.05 -2.58
N ALA A 617 -40.49 -11.03 -2.13
CA ALA A 617 -39.54 -11.20 -1.03
C ALA A 617 -40.29 -11.37 0.31
N ARG A 618 -39.81 -12.29 1.14
CA ARG A 618 -40.32 -12.48 2.51
C ARG A 618 -39.70 -11.44 3.44
N ASP A 619 -40.52 -10.68 4.16
CA ASP A 619 -40.03 -9.83 5.26
C ASP A 619 -39.52 -10.71 6.42
N LEU A 620 -38.20 -10.82 6.53
CA LEU A 620 -37.58 -11.63 7.59
C LEU A 620 -37.70 -10.98 8.97
N SER A 621 -37.96 -9.67 9.03
CA SER A 621 -38.06 -8.97 10.31
C SER A 621 -39.33 -9.26 11.08
N GLU A 622 -40.39 -9.73 10.40
CA GLU A 622 -41.65 -10.13 11.00
C GLU A 622 -41.63 -11.58 11.53
N LEU A 623 -40.64 -12.40 11.11
CA LEU A 623 -40.55 -13.79 11.55
C LEU A 623 -40.16 -13.90 13.02
N PRO A 624 -40.77 -14.79 13.82
CA PRO A 624 -40.31 -15.12 15.17
C PRO A 624 -38.86 -15.64 15.18
N SER A 625 -38.14 -15.47 16.29
CA SER A 625 -36.73 -15.89 16.39
C SER A 625 -36.54 -17.39 16.10
N ALA A 626 -37.48 -18.24 16.51
CA ALA A 626 -37.42 -19.69 16.23
C ALA A 626 -37.48 -20.01 14.73
N ASP A 627 -38.26 -19.24 13.95
CA ASP A 627 -38.32 -19.41 12.51
C ASP A 627 -37.09 -18.81 11.82
N LEU A 628 -36.52 -17.71 12.34
CA LEU A 628 -35.23 -17.20 11.87
C LEU A 628 -34.10 -18.23 12.02
N VAL A 629 -34.12 -19.09 13.05
CA VAL A 629 -33.15 -20.19 13.17
C VAL A 629 -33.30 -21.21 12.03
N LYS A 630 -34.52 -21.42 11.49
CA LYS A 630 -34.71 -22.26 10.30
C LYS A 630 -34.15 -21.56 9.06
N VAL A 631 -34.42 -20.26 8.90
CA VAL A 631 -33.89 -19.43 7.81
C VAL A 631 -32.36 -19.40 7.80
N LEU A 632 -31.74 -19.41 8.98
CA LEU A 632 -30.28 -19.44 9.15
C LEU A 632 -29.61 -20.62 8.42
N PHE A 633 -30.34 -21.70 8.15
CA PHE A 633 -29.83 -22.90 7.48
C PHE A 633 -30.32 -23.03 6.02
N GLU A 634 -31.00 -22.02 5.47
CA GLU A 634 -31.40 -22.02 4.06
C GLU A 634 -30.18 -21.86 3.12
N ARG A 635 -30.31 -22.31 1.86
CA ARG A 635 -29.24 -22.17 0.85
C ARG A 635 -29.03 -20.74 0.38
N ASN A 636 -30.02 -19.86 0.46
CA ASN A 636 -29.89 -18.47 0.01
C ASN A 636 -28.99 -17.65 0.98
N GLN A 637 -27.87 -17.11 0.47
CA GLN A 637 -26.90 -16.35 1.28
C GLN A 637 -27.45 -15.03 1.82
N TRP A 638 -28.39 -14.38 1.13
CA TRP A 638 -29.11 -13.22 1.65
C TRP A 638 -29.92 -13.65 2.88
N ALA A 639 -30.72 -14.72 2.74
CA ALA A 639 -31.57 -15.20 3.83
C ALA A 639 -30.75 -15.54 5.10
N ARG A 640 -29.66 -16.32 4.97
CA ARG A 640 -28.76 -16.65 6.10
C ARG A 640 -28.16 -15.40 6.75
N ARG A 641 -27.62 -14.48 5.95
CA ARG A 641 -26.97 -13.25 6.44
C ARG A 641 -27.94 -12.38 7.25
N HIS A 642 -29.16 -12.19 6.75
CA HIS A 642 -30.18 -11.37 7.41
C HIS A 642 -30.74 -12.07 8.65
N ALA A 643 -31.00 -13.39 8.60
CA ALA A 643 -31.41 -14.16 9.77
C ALA A 643 -30.38 -14.09 10.90
N ARG A 644 -29.09 -14.29 10.59
CA ARG A 644 -27.98 -14.16 11.55
C ARG A 644 -27.97 -12.77 12.21
N ARG A 645 -28.02 -11.70 11.41
CA ARG A 645 -28.02 -10.32 11.93
C ARG A 645 -29.24 -10.06 12.82
N LEU A 646 -30.44 -10.46 12.40
CA LEU A 646 -31.68 -10.24 13.15
C LEU A 646 -31.68 -11.01 14.47
N LEU A 647 -31.22 -12.27 14.48
CA LEU A 647 -31.07 -13.07 15.71
C LEU A 647 -30.13 -12.38 16.71
N VAL A 648 -28.97 -11.92 16.24
CA VAL A 648 -28.00 -11.18 17.07
C VAL A 648 -28.58 -9.86 17.58
N GLN A 649 -29.25 -9.10 16.71
CA GLN A 649 -29.86 -7.80 17.06
C GLN A 649 -30.96 -7.95 18.12
N ARG A 650 -31.81 -8.98 18.00
CA ARG A 650 -32.87 -9.27 18.98
C ARG A 650 -32.31 -9.73 20.32
N GLY A 651 -31.19 -10.45 20.31
CA GLY A 651 -30.59 -10.99 21.53
C GLY A 651 -31.52 -11.94 22.31
N ASP A 652 -32.40 -12.65 21.59
CA ASP A 652 -33.42 -13.54 22.15
C ASP A 652 -32.79 -14.88 22.57
N ASP A 653 -32.58 -15.04 23.88
CA ASP A 653 -31.93 -16.24 24.42
C ASP A 653 -32.81 -17.50 24.37
N SER A 654 -34.12 -17.36 24.14
CA SER A 654 -35.06 -18.49 24.13
C SER A 654 -34.72 -19.52 23.04
N VAL A 655 -34.08 -19.09 21.95
CA VAL A 655 -33.68 -19.95 20.82
C VAL A 655 -32.28 -20.56 21.00
N ARG A 656 -31.60 -20.30 22.13
CA ARG A 656 -30.25 -20.85 22.39
C ARG A 656 -30.20 -22.36 22.25
N HIS A 657 -31.21 -23.07 22.74
CA HIS A 657 -31.28 -24.54 22.64
C HIS A 657 -31.27 -25.00 21.17
N LEU A 658 -32.04 -24.35 20.29
CA LEU A 658 -32.05 -24.66 18.84
C LEU A 658 -30.70 -24.41 18.17
N LEU A 659 -29.98 -23.38 18.61
CA LEU A 659 -28.62 -23.10 18.13
C LEU A 659 -27.61 -24.13 18.66
N MET A 660 -27.76 -24.59 19.90
CA MET A 660 -26.91 -25.64 20.47
C MET A 660 -27.11 -26.99 19.77
N ASP A 661 -28.35 -27.30 19.37
CA ASP A 661 -28.66 -28.52 18.62
C ASP A 661 -27.88 -28.59 17.30
N ALA A 662 -27.54 -27.44 16.70
CA ALA A 662 -26.73 -27.37 15.48
C ALA A 662 -25.28 -27.83 15.66
N PHE A 663 -24.79 -28.02 16.89
CA PHE A 663 -23.48 -28.62 17.17
C PHE A 663 -23.54 -30.14 17.34
N THR A 664 -24.74 -30.70 17.50
CA THR A 664 -24.95 -32.14 17.62
C THR A 664 -24.99 -32.78 16.23
N ARG A 665 -24.59 -34.05 16.12
CA ARG A 665 -24.56 -34.77 14.84
C ARG A 665 -25.96 -34.82 14.23
N ASN A 666 -26.15 -34.18 13.07
CA ASN A 666 -27.34 -34.30 12.26
C ASN A 666 -27.30 -35.60 11.44
N PRO A 667 -28.12 -36.62 11.74
CA PRO A 667 -28.14 -37.86 11.00
C PRO A 667 -28.78 -37.71 9.62
N GLU A 668 -29.64 -36.71 9.41
CA GLU A 668 -30.39 -36.54 8.17
C GLU A 668 -29.56 -35.89 7.06
N ASN A 669 -28.80 -34.83 7.39
CA ASN A 669 -27.87 -34.16 6.45
C ASN A 669 -26.47 -34.02 7.06
N PRO A 670 -25.65 -35.09 7.05
CA PRO A 670 -24.30 -35.06 7.64
C PRO A 670 -23.34 -34.06 6.97
N GLU A 671 -23.49 -33.84 5.66
CA GLU A 671 -22.63 -32.94 4.89
C GLU A 671 -22.86 -31.45 5.22
N GLU A 672 -24.07 -31.10 5.70
CA GLU A 672 -24.42 -29.73 6.09
C GLU A 672 -24.05 -29.41 7.55
N GLN A 673 -23.62 -30.42 8.32
CA GLN A 673 -23.35 -30.28 9.75
C GLN A 673 -22.35 -29.16 10.05
N GLY A 674 -21.27 -29.06 9.26
CA GLY A 674 -20.24 -28.03 9.44
C GLY A 674 -20.80 -26.61 9.25
N GLN A 675 -21.59 -26.41 8.19
CA GLN A 675 -22.22 -25.11 7.92
C GLN A 675 -23.22 -24.72 9.00
N ARG A 676 -24.06 -25.67 9.46
CA ARG A 676 -25.02 -25.41 10.53
C ARG A 676 -24.32 -25.02 11.83
N ALA A 677 -23.26 -25.73 12.19
CA ALA A 677 -22.42 -25.40 13.35
C ALA A 677 -21.77 -24.00 13.23
N LEU A 678 -21.28 -23.63 12.04
CA LEU A 678 -20.71 -22.31 11.81
C LEU A 678 -21.71 -21.18 12.02
N GLU A 679 -22.88 -21.28 11.39
CA GLU A 679 -23.90 -20.24 11.51
C GLU A 679 -24.40 -20.11 12.96
N ALA A 680 -24.58 -21.24 13.66
CA ALA A 680 -24.93 -21.23 15.08
C ALA A 680 -23.84 -20.58 15.94
N LEU A 681 -22.56 -20.93 15.74
CA LEU A 681 -21.42 -20.33 16.44
C LEU A 681 -21.39 -18.80 16.26
N TRP A 682 -21.63 -18.33 15.04
CA TRP A 682 -21.64 -16.90 14.73
C TRP A 682 -22.80 -16.14 15.36
N VAL A 683 -23.98 -16.74 15.46
CA VAL A 683 -25.09 -16.15 16.22
C VAL A 683 -24.76 -16.12 17.70
N ILE A 684 -24.33 -17.26 18.27
CA ILE A 684 -24.06 -17.39 19.71
C ILE A 684 -22.99 -16.42 20.18
N GLN A 685 -21.89 -16.21 19.42
CA GLN A 685 -20.87 -15.23 19.79
C GLN A 685 -21.37 -13.78 19.73
N GLY A 686 -22.36 -13.50 18.88
CA GLY A 686 -22.92 -12.16 18.70
C GLY A 686 -23.94 -11.81 19.79
N LEU A 687 -24.50 -12.81 20.48
CA LEU A 687 -25.35 -12.60 21.64
C LEU A 687 -24.54 -11.95 22.77
N ASP A 688 -25.16 -11.00 23.47
CA ASP A 688 -24.53 -10.20 24.53
C ASP A 688 -23.88 -11.08 25.61
N PRO A 689 -22.54 -11.03 25.80
CA PRO A 689 -21.85 -11.74 26.87
C PRO A 689 -22.29 -11.29 28.27
N ALA A 690 -22.87 -10.09 28.45
CA ALA A 690 -23.38 -9.68 29.76
C ALA A 690 -24.70 -10.38 30.11
N LYS A 691 -25.42 -10.88 29.09
CA LYS A 691 -26.68 -11.64 29.24
C LYS A 691 -26.48 -13.16 29.12
N SER A 692 -25.41 -13.59 28.45
CA SER A 692 -25.04 -14.99 28.30
C SER A 692 -23.91 -15.33 29.27
N ASP A 693 -24.02 -16.43 30.02
CA ASP A 693 -23.01 -16.82 31.01
C ASP A 693 -21.58 -16.79 30.42
N PRO A 694 -20.76 -15.76 30.74
CA PRO A 694 -19.43 -15.60 30.15
C PRO A 694 -18.50 -16.76 30.53
N SER A 695 -18.78 -17.41 31.66
CA SER A 695 -17.99 -18.54 32.18
C SER A 695 -18.18 -19.81 31.35
N GLY A 696 -19.28 -19.92 30.60
CA GLY A 696 -19.58 -21.06 29.73
C GLY A 696 -18.91 -21.01 28.35
N MET A 697 -18.50 -19.83 27.87
CA MET A 697 -17.94 -19.66 26.52
C MET A 697 -16.66 -20.47 26.27
N PRO A 698 -15.67 -20.55 27.19
CA PRO A 698 -14.49 -21.41 26.99
C PRO A 698 -14.87 -22.88 26.84
N GLY A 699 -15.82 -23.36 27.64
CA GLY A 699 -16.32 -24.74 27.58
C GLY A 699 -17.04 -25.05 26.27
N LEU A 700 -17.89 -24.13 25.81
CA LEU A 700 -18.56 -24.22 24.51
C LEU A 700 -17.55 -24.26 23.36
N LEU A 701 -16.63 -23.29 23.29
CA LEU A 701 -15.62 -23.23 22.24
C LEU A 701 -14.75 -24.49 22.24
N ALA A 702 -14.33 -24.99 23.41
CA ALA A 702 -13.58 -26.24 23.51
C ALA A 702 -14.38 -27.47 23.03
N ALA A 703 -15.71 -27.49 23.23
CA ALA A 703 -16.58 -28.55 22.71
C ALA A 703 -16.76 -28.45 21.19
N VAL A 704 -17.06 -27.25 20.67
CA VAL A 704 -17.26 -26.99 19.24
C VAL A 704 -15.97 -27.23 18.44
N LEU A 705 -14.79 -26.94 19.02
CA LEU A 705 -13.50 -27.22 18.39
C LEU A 705 -13.27 -28.71 18.08
N ARG A 706 -13.98 -29.62 18.78
CA ARG A 706 -13.90 -31.07 18.55
C ARG A 706 -14.70 -31.55 17.33
N ILE A 707 -15.56 -30.69 16.76
CA ILE A 707 -16.22 -30.99 15.49
C ILE A 707 -15.14 -31.08 14.41
N PRO A 708 -15.02 -32.20 13.67
CA PRO A 708 -13.93 -32.43 12.73
C PRO A 708 -14.16 -31.69 11.39
N ASP A 709 -14.56 -30.42 11.44
CA ASP A 709 -14.73 -29.54 10.29
C ASP A 709 -13.68 -28.41 10.33
N PRO A 710 -12.82 -28.28 9.31
CA PRO A 710 -11.78 -27.25 9.29
C PRO A 710 -12.30 -25.81 9.36
N ASN A 711 -13.47 -25.52 8.78
CA ASN A 711 -14.05 -24.18 8.78
C ASN A 711 -14.57 -23.84 10.19
N VAL A 712 -15.25 -24.78 10.86
CA VAL A 712 -15.66 -24.64 12.27
C VAL A 712 -14.46 -24.40 13.17
N GLN A 713 -13.43 -25.24 13.05
CA GLN A 713 -12.20 -25.11 13.85
C GLN A 713 -11.55 -23.75 13.65
N ARG A 714 -11.41 -23.31 12.39
CA ARG A 714 -10.86 -21.99 12.05
C ARG A 714 -11.60 -20.87 12.75
N TRP A 715 -12.93 -20.90 12.73
CA TRP A 715 -13.73 -19.88 13.37
C TRP A 715 -13.63 -19.93 14.89
N VAL A 716 -13.69 -21.10 15.52
CA VAL A 716 -13.48 -21.21 16.98
C VAL A 716 -12.14 -20.60 17.41
N ILE A 717 -11.06 -20.88 16.67
CA ILE A 717 -9.73 -20.31 16.92
C ILE A 717 -9.77 -18.78 16.81
N ARG A 718 -10.38 -18.24 15.74
CA ARG A 718 -10.52 -16.79 15.55
C ARG A 718 -11.34 -16.14 16.66
N VAL A 719 -12.47 -16.71 17.03
CA VAL A 719 -13.36 -16.20 18.10
C VAL A 719 -12.60 -16.19 19.44
N ALA A 720 -11.89 -17.26 19.76
CA ALA A 720 -11.08 -17.32 20.97
C ALA A 720 -9.99 -16.23 20.97
N ALA A 721 -9.28 -16.05 19.87
CA ALA A 721 -8.22 -15.05 19.76
C ALA A 721 -8.73 -13.60 19.76
N ASP A 722 -9.85 -13.32 19.09
CA ASP A 722 -10.45 -11.98 19.03
C ASP A 722 -10.95 -11.51 20.39
N ASN A 723 -11.43 -12.45 21.21
CA ASN A 723 -11.95 -12.19 22.55
C ASN A 723 -10.95 -12.53 23.68
N ARG A 724 -9.72 -12.94 23.34
CA ARG A 724 -8.66 -13.37 24.29
C ARG A 724 -9.12 -14.46 25.27
N ILE A 725 -9.94 -15.40 24.78
CA ILE A 725 -10.41 -16.55 25.56
C ILE A 725 -9.30 -17.61 25.57
N ASP A 726 -8.88 -18.00 26.76
CA ASP A 726 -7.92 -19.09 26.94
C ASP A 726 -8.61 -20.46 26.79
N LEU A 727 -8.23 -21.20 25.76
CA LEU A 727 -8.67 -22.58 25.51
C LEU A 727 -7.70 -23.62 26.12
N GLY A 728 -6.77 -23.16 26.95
CA GLY A 728 -5.72 -23.95 27.57
C GLY A 728 -4.83 -24.63 26.52
N THR A 729 -4.35 -25.82 26.86
CA THR A 729 -3.45 -26.60 25.99
C THR A 729 -4.11 -27.08 24.69
N THR A 730 -5.43 -26.94 24.54
CA THR A 730 -6.17 -27.44 23.37
C THR A 730 -5.66 -26.80 22.07
N LEU A 731 -5.41 -25.49 22.04
CA LEU A 731 -4.87 -24.82 20.85
C LEU A 731 -3.46 -25.31 20.51
N HIS A 732 -2.61 -25.56 21.51
CA HIS A 732 -1.26 -26.10 21.29
C HIS A 732 -1.31 -27.54 20.77
N GLN A 733 -2.22 -28.37 21.28
CA GLN A 733 -2.45 -29.72 20.78
C GLN A 733 -2.94 -29.70 19.33
N LEU A 734 -3.88 -28.80 19.00
CA LEU A 734 -4.36 -28.62 17.64
C LEU A 734 -3.25 -28.14 16.71
N ALA A 735 -2.41 -27.19 17.13
CA ALA A 735 -1.27 -26.71 16.37
C ALA A 735 -0.25 -27.80 16.03
N ARG A 736 -0.16 -28.86 16.83
CA ARG A 736 0.71 -30.01 16.58
C ARG A 736 0.09 -31.05 15.64
N LYS A 737 -1.24 -31.11 15.54
CA LYS A 737 -1.97 -32.22 14.89
C LYS A 737 -2.80 -31.82 13.66
N ALA A 738 -3.21 -30.56 13.54
CA ALA A 738 -4.12 -30.11 12.48
C ALA A 738 -3.50 -30.34 11.10
N GLY A 739 -4.18 -31.09 10.24
CA GLY A 739 -3.73 -31.37 8.88
C GLY A 739 -4.19 -30.36 7.83
N HIS A 740 -5.27 -29.61 8.09
CA HIS A 740 -5.84 -28.68 7.11
C HIS A 740 -5.08 -27.35 7.11
N PRO A 741 -4.52 -26.89 5.97
CA PRO A 741 -3.69 -25.68 5.90
C PRO A 741 -4.38 -24.41 6.41
N GLU A 742 -5.67 -24.20 6.10
CA GLU A 742 -6.39 -23.01 6.58
C GLU A 742 -6.56 -22.95 8.12
N VAL A 743 -6.61 -24.11 8.80
CA VAL A 743 -6.65 -24.15 10.28
C VAL A 743 -5.30 -23.71 10.84
N VAL A 744 -4.21 -24.20 10.26
CA VAL A 744 -2.84 -23.83 10.64
C VAL A 744 -2.55 -22.36 10.35
N SER A 745 -3.03 -21.83 9.22
CA SER A 745 -2.96 -20.42 8.87
C SER A 745 -3.68 -19.52 9.89
N GLN A 746 -4.87 -19.93 10.36
CA GLN A 746 -5.56 -19.18 11.40
C GLN A 746 -4.91 -19.30 12.78
N LEU A 747 -4.30 -20.45 13.11
CA LEU A 747 -3.48 -20.58 14.33
C LEU A 747 -2.28 -19.62 14.27
N ALA A 748 -1.60 -19.50 13.14
CA ALA A 748 -0.49 -18.55 12.96
C ALA A 748 -0.96 -17.08 13.11
N SER A 749 -2.09 -16.73 12.49
CA SER A 749 -2.72 -15.41 12.65
C SER A 749 -3.09 -15.11 14.12
N SER A 750 -3.60 -16.14 14.81
CA SER A 750 -3.99 -16.03 16.22
C SER A 750 -2.78 -15.92 17.15
N ALA A 751 -1.68 -16.62 16.84
CA ALA A 751 -0.42 -16.49 17.55
C ALA A 751 0.14 -15.06 17.49
N GLN A 752 0.07 -14.42 16.32
CA GLN A 752 0.44 -13.01 16.14
C GLN A 752 -0.41 -12.07 17.00
N ARG A 753 -1.72 -12.32 17.08
CA ARG A 753 -2.65 -11.50 17.86
C ARG A 753 -2.45 -11.67 19.37
N LEU A 754 -2.28 -12.91 19.82
CA LEU A 754 -2.19 -13.27 21.24
C LEU A 754 -0.80 -13.07 21.84
N GLY A 755 0.26 -13.06 21.02
CA GLY A 755 1.63 -13.07 21.52
C GLY A 755 1.95 -14.35 22.29
N ASP A 756 1.42 -15.49 21.82
CA ASP A 756 1.58 -16.80 22.45
C ASP A 756 2.84 -17.50 21.92
N ARG A 757 3.88 -17.56 22.77
CA ARG A 757 5.16 -18.18 22.44
C ARG A 757 5.06 -19.69 22.20
N HIS A 758 4.18 -20.40 22.90
CA HIS A 758 4.05 -21.86 22.80
C HIS A 758 3.34 -22.28 21.52
N LEU A 759 2.41 -21.44 21.07
CA LEU A 759 1.77 -21.62 19.78
C LEU A 759 2.76 -21.42 18.63
N ILE A 760 3.60 -20.36 18.70
CA ILE A 760 4.69 -20.13 17.73
C ILE A 760 5.66 -21.31 17.71
N GLU A 761 6.09 -21.78 18.89
CA GLU A 761 6.97 -22.95 19.03
C GLU A 761 6.37 -24.21 18.38
N SER A 762 5.10 -24.51 18.68
CA SER A 762 4.42 -25.69 18.13
C SER A 762 4.24 -25.62 16.62
N LEU A 763 3.95 -24.43 16.09
CA LEU A 763 3.80 -24.21 14.65
C LEU A 763 5.14 -24.31 13.92
N ALA A 764 6.24 -23.82 14.53
CA ALA A 764 7.56 -23.84 13.90
C ALA A 764 8.07 -25.27 13.59
N SER A 765 7.64 -26.26 14.38
CA SER A 765 7.92 -27.68 14.14
C SER A 765 7.19 -28.28 12.93
N ARG A 766 6.19 -27.60 12.35
CA ARG A 766 5.35 -28.10 11.25
C ARG A 766 6.00 -27.91 9.87
N GLY A 767 7.07 -28.66 9.63
CA GLY A 767 7.88 -28.57 8.39
C GLY A 767 7.14 -28.90 7.10
N GLU A 768 6.02 -29.61 7.17
CA GLU A 768 5.15 -29.91 6.03
C GLU A 768 4.48 -28.67 5.42
N PHE A 769 4.39 -27.56 6.16
CA PHE A 769 3.86 -26.28 5.65
C PHE A 769 4.95 -25.28 5.26
N ALA A 770 6.20 -25.72 5.15
CA ALA A 770 7.31 -24.85 4.80
C ALA A 770 7.19 -24.18 3.43
N ASP A 771 6.52 -24.85 2.50
CA ASP A 771 6.31 -24.38 1.13
C ASP A 771 4.85 -23.91 0.92
N ASP A 772 4.05 -23.81 1.99
CA ASP A 772 2.70 -23.25 1.94
C ASP A 772 2.75 -21.75 1.57
N PRO A 773 1.78 -21.24 0.78
CA PRO A 773 1.82 -19.85 0.34
C PRO A 773 1.75 -18.81 1.46
N PHE A 774 1.05 -19.08 2.57
CA PHE A 774 0.85 -18.09 3.65
C PHE A 774 1.56 -18.43 4.96
N ILE A 775 1.46 -19.68 5.43
CA ILE A 775 1.86 -20.09 6.79
C ILE A 775 3.28 -19.65 7.18
N PRO A 776 4.32 -19.83 6.33
CA PRO A 776 5.68 -19.38 6.63
C PRO A 776 5.79 -17.90 7.02
N LEU A 777 5.15 -17.01 6.25
CA LEU A 777 5.18 -15.57 6.51
C LEU A 777 4.29 -15.19 7.69
N GLN A 778 3.15 -15.85 7.89
CA GLN A 778 2.33 -15.62 9.09
C GLN A 778 3.09 -15.99 10.36
N LEU A 779 3.84 -17.09 10.34
CA LEU A 779 4.69 -17.48 11.47
C LEU A 779 5.79 -16.45 11.71
N TRP A 780 6.40 -15.90 10.64
CA TRP A 780 7.32 -14.78 10.77
C TRP A 780 6.64 -13.58 11.43
N TRP A 781 5.46 -13.16 10.98
CA TRP A 781 4.75 -12.02 11.56
C TRP A 781 4.30 -12.27 13.00
N ALA A 782 3.99 -13.52 13.36
CA ALA A 782 3.75 -13.90 14.74
C ALA A 782 5.01 -13.74 15.60
N MET A 783 6.17 -14.17 15.11
CA MET A 783 7.45 -13.97 15.79
C MET A 783 7.81 -12.47 15.89
N GLU A 784 7.61 -11.69 14.83
CA GLU A 784 7.85 -10.26 14.82
C GLU A 784 6.96 -9.53 15.83
N ALA A 785 5.66 -9.86 15.87
CA ALA A 785 4.75 -9.31 16.86
C ALA A 785 5.14 -9.70 18.30
N LEU A 786 5.66 -10.91 18.51
CA LEU A 786 6.20 -11.34 19.81
C LEU A 786 7.43 -10.51 20.20
N ILE A 787 8.37 -10.26 19.27
CA ILE A 787 9.54 -9.40 19.50
C ILE A 787 9.10 -7.98 19.88
N THR A 788 8.16 -7.42 19.13
CA THR A 788 7.74 -6.02 19.28
C THR A 788 6.86 -5.80 20.52
N ARG A 789 5.97 -6.74 20.87
CA ARG A 789 4.98 -6.57 21.96
C ARG A 789 5.37 -7.28 23.26
N HIS A 790 6.16 -8.34 23.19
CA HIS A 790 6.52 -9.19 24.33
C HIS A 790 8.00 -9.65 24.24
N PRO A 791 8.97 -8.71 24.25
CA PRO A 791 10.39 -9.01 24.01
C PRO A 791 10.97 -10.05 24.98
N ASP A 792 10.51 -10.10 26.24
CA ASP A 792 10.96 -11.10 27.22
C ASP A 792 10.55 -12.53 26.81
N ARG A 793 9.32 -12.71 26.33
CA ARG A 793 8.82 -14.01 25.83
C ARG A 793 9.55 -14.42 24.54
N ALA A 794 9.87 -13.45 23.69
CA ALA A 794 10.68 -13.72 22.50
C ALA A 794 12.09 -14.18 22.87
N ARG A 795 12.73 -13.53 23.86
CA ARG A 795 14.05 -13.94 24.36
C ARG A 795 14.02 -15.32 25.01
N GLU A 796 12.99 -15.61 25.79
CA GLU A 796 12.78 -16.94 26.38
C GLU A 796 12.71 -18.02 25.30
N LEU A 797 11.85 -17.84 24.28
CA LEU A 797 11.73 -18.78 23.16
C LEU A 797 13.05 -18.95 22.40
N LEU A 798 13.76 -17.85 22.13
CA LEU A 798 15.06 -17.89 21.45
C LEU A 798 16.16 -18.52 22.31
N SER A 799 16.00 -18.62 23.63
CA SER A 799 16.97 -19.28 24.50
C SER A 799 16.94 -20.81 24.39
N TYR A 800 15.82 -21.38 23.91
CA TYR A 800 15.65 -22.82 23.79
C TYR A 800 16.30 -23.37 22.51
N ALA A 801 17.32 -24.21 22.65
CA ALA A 801 18.05 -24.77 21.50
C ALA A 801 17.16 -25.62 20.58
N GLY A 802 16.20 -26.37 21.14
CA GLY A 802 15.28 -27.20 20.35
C GLY A 802 14.39 -26.41 19.40
N PHE A 803 14.10 -25.14 19.70
CA PHE A 803 13.36 -24.26 18.79
C PHE A 803 14.14 -23.94 17.51
N TRP A 804 15.47 -23.83 17.62
CA TRP A 804 16.32 -23.46 16.49
C TRP A 804 16.40 -24.58 15.44
N ASP A 805 16.25 -25.84 15.87
CA ASP A 805 16.26 -27.01 14.99
C ASP A 805 14.87 -27.33 14.39
N THR A 806 13.87 -26.48 14.62
CA THR A 806 12.56 -26.65 13.99
C THR A 806 12.61 -26.26 12.50
N SER A 807 11.86 -26.98 11.67
CA SER A 807 11.95 -26.86 10.20
C SER A 807 11.65 -25.45 9.69
N LEU A 808 10.61 -24.78 10.20
CA LEU A 808 10.29 -23.42 9.79
C LEU A 808 11.26 -22.39 10.37
N PHE A 809 11.89 -22.66 11.53
CA PHE A 809 12.95 -21.78 12.02
C PHE A 809 14.14 -21.77 11.08
N GLU A 810 14.59 -22.96 10.65
CA GLU A 810 15.69 -23.13 9.71
C GLU A 810 15.43 -22.50 8.34
N LYS A 811 14.23 -22.72 7.79
CA LYS A 811 13.90 -22.23 6.46
C LYS A 811 13.59 -20.72 6.44
N ILE A 812 12.98 -20.17 7.49
CA ILE A 812 12.28 -18.88 7.39
C ILE A 812 12.67 -17.91 8.50
N LEU A 813 12.69 -18.34 9.77
CA LEU A 813 12.77 -17.41 10.90
C LEU A 813 14.18 -16.90 11.16
N ARG A 814 15.21 -17.76 11.14
CA ARG A 814 16.56 -17.38 11.59
C ARG A 814 17.14 -16.16 10.85
N GLU A 815 16.98 -16.11 9.53
CA GLU A 815 17.45 -14.96 8.74
C GLU A 815 16.64 -13.69 9.08
N ARG A 816 15.31 -13.81 9.17
CA ARG A 816 14.45 -12.66 9.47
C ARG A 816 14.62 -12.14 10.90
N ILE A 817 14.90 -13.00 11.87
CA ILE A 817 15.21 -12.61 13.25
C ILE A 817 16.51 -11.78 13.28
N GLY A 818 17.57 -12.26 12.62
CA GLY A 818 18.82 -11.49 12.49
C GLY A 818 18.59 -10.13 11.84
N ARG A 819 17.81 -10.11 10.75
CA ARG A 819 17.42 -8.88 10.06
C ARG A 819 16.62 -7.93 10.95
N ARG A 820 15.67 -8.44 11.75
CA ARG A 820 14.76 -7.63 12.58
C ARG A 820 15.50 -6.87 13.68
N TYR A 821 16.37 -7.54 14.42
CA TYR A 821 17.12 -6.89 15.50
C TYR A 821 18.18 -5.92 14.95
N MET A 822 18.82 -6.25 13.82
CA MET A 822 19.79 -5.35 13.18
C MET A 822 19.13 -4.14 12.51
N ALA A 823 17.92 -4.29 11.97
CA ALA A 823 17.20 -3.18 11.32
C ALA A 823 16.70 -2.12 12.30
N GLU A 824 16.38 -2.49 13.55
CA GLU A 824 15.91 -1.55 14.58
C GLU A 824 17.00 -0.62 15.10
N ARG A 825 18.22 -1.12 15.25
CA ARG A 825 19.42 -0.38 15.72
C ARG A 825 19.25 0.33 17.07
N SER A 826 18.35 -0.14 17.92
CA SER A 826 18.32 0.27 19.33
C SER A 826 19.49 -0.37 20.08
N PRO A 827 20.00 0.24 21.17
CA PRO A 827 21.02 -0.39 22.00
C PRO A 827 20.62 -1.81 22.44
N GLU A 828 19.36 -2.01 22.77
CA GLU A 828 18.78 -3.30 23.15
C GLU A 828 18.80 -4.30 21.99
N SER A 829 18.39 -3.88 20.79
CA SER A 829 18.38 -4.75 19.62
C SER A 829 19.79 -5.15 19.16
N LEU A 830 20.77 -4.26 19.27
CA LEU A 830 22.16 -4.54 18.92
C LEU A 830 22.84 -5.45 19.96
N ARG A 831 22.52 -5.31 21.26
CA ARG A 831 22.92 -6.29 22.29
C ARG A 831 22.29 -7.65 22.03
N MET A 832 21.05 -7.69 21.54
CA MET A 832 20.40 -8.93 21.13
C MET A 832 21.09 -9.56 19.91
N CYS A 833 21.55 -8.76 18.94
CA CYS A 833 22.39 -9.26 17.84
C CYS A 833 23.67 -9.92 18.36
N ALA A 834 24.40 -9.29 19.29
CA ALA A 834 25.59 -9.86 19.90
C ALA A 834 25.29 -11.20 20.59
N TRP A 835 24.25 -11.24 21.42
CA TRP A 835 23.83 -12.47 22.11
C TRP A 835 23.43 -13.60 21.15
N LEU A 836 22.72 -13.27 20.05
CA LEU A 836 22.36 -14.25 19.01
C LEU A 836 23.59 -14.81 18.30
N LEU A 837 24.59 -13.97 18.02
CA LEU A 837 25.84 -14.39 17.38
C LEU A 837 26.65 -15.32 18.29
N GLU A 838 26.79 -14.98 19.58
CA GLU A 838 27.44 -15.84 20.57
C GLU A 838 26.75 -17.19 20.70
N LYS A 839 25.42 -17.20 20.77
CA LYS A 839 24.63 -18.43 20.86
C LYS A 839 24.70 -19.28 19.59
N ALA A 840 24.75 -18.64 18.43
CA ALA A 840 24.84 -19.32 17.15
C ALA A 840 26.25 -19.79 16.80
N ALA A 841 27.28 -19.33 17.51
CA ALA A 841 28.68 -19.62 17.22
C ALA A 841 28.94 -21.13 17.19
N GLY A 842 29.53 -21.62 16.09
CA GLY A 842 29.78 -23.05 15.88
C GLY A 842 28.55 -23.90 15.51
N THR A 843 27.37 -23.30 15.39
CA THR A 843 26.14 -23.99 14.96
C THR A 843 25.87 -23.80 13.46
N LYS A 844 25.00 -24.65 12.88
CA LYS A 844 24.51 -24.53 11.49
C LYS A 844 23.64 -23.29 11.22
N HIS A 845 23.31 -22.50 12.25
CA HIS A 845 22.39 -21.36 12.17
C HIS A 845 23.10 -20.02 11.98
N LEU A 846 24.39 -19.96 12.29
CA LEU A 846 25.19 -18.72 12.31
C LEU A 846 25.11 -17.93 10.99
N ASP A 847 25.42 -18.59 9.88
CA ASP A 847 25.51 -17.93 8.58
C ASP A 847 24.17 -17.30 8.15
N ALA A 848 23.05 -17.97 8.43
CA ALA A 848 21.73 -17.44 8.08
C ALA A 848 21.32 -16.25 8.95
N LEU A 849 21.65 -16.27 10.25
CA LEU A 849 21.47 -15.11 11.13
C LEU A 849 22.30 -13.92 10.64
N ILE A 850 23.56 -14.16 10.28
CA ILE A 850 24.46 -13.14 9.74
C ILE A 850 23.95 -12.59 8.41
N ARG A 851 23.45 -13.41 7.48
CA ARG A 851 22.81 -12.95 6.24
C ARG A 851 21.67 -11.98 6.53
N GLY A 852 20.84 -12.31 7.50
CA GLY A 852 19.76 -11.43 7.94
C GLY A 852 20.26 -10.08 8.42
N MET A 853 21.26 -10.10 9.31
CA MET A 853 21.88 -8.87 9.83
C MET A 853 22.54 -8.05 8.71
N GLU A 854 23.21 -8.69 7.75
CA GLU A 854 23.83 -8.01 6.60
C GLU A 854 22.78 -7.37 5.69
N GLN A 855 21.67 -8.07 5.39
CA GLN A 855 20.55 -7.50 4.62
C GLN A 855 19.96 -6.25 5.27
N ALA A 856 19.91 -6.18 6.61
CA ALA A 856 19.44 -4.99 7.33
C ALA A 856 20.41 -3.78 7.21
N LEU A 857 21.66 -4.04 6.80
CA LEU A 857 22.71 -3.05 6.59
C LEU A 857 23.00 -2.84 5.09
N GLU A 858 22.33 -3.53 4.17
CA GLU A 858 22.52 -3.38 2.73
C GLU A 858 22.41 -1.89 2.34
N GLY A 859 23.40 -1.35 1.61
CA GLY A 859 23.47 0.07 1.27
C GLY A 859 23.98 1.01 2.38
N THR A 860 24.29 0.55 3.59
CA THR A 860 24.85 1.37 4.68
C THR A 860 25.94 0.61 5.46
N SER A 861 26.50 1.28 6.47
CA SER A 861 27.31 0.68 7.53
C SER A 861 26.66 0.98 8.88
N LEU A 862 27.07 0.25 9.93
CA LEU A 862 26.75 0.57 11.32
C LEU A 862 27.90 1.40 11.91
N ASP A 863 27.61 2.60 12.42
CA ASP A 863 28.61 3.51 12.98
C ASP A 863 27.96 4.47 14.01
N PRO A 864 28.36 4.44 15.30
CA PRO A 864 29.37 3.56 15.89
C PRO A 864 28.87 2.11 16.03
N VAL A 865 29.81 1.16 16.06
CA VAL A 865 29.53 -0.26 16.38
C VAL A 865 29.57 -0.44 17.90
N PRO A 866 28.54 -1.03 18.54
CA PRO A 866 28.57 -1.34 19.97
C PRO A 866 29.68 -2.34 20.33
N ALA A 867 30.31 -2.15 21.50
CA ALA A 867 31.45 -2.95 21.94
C ALA A 867 31.12 -4.45 22.07
N GLU A 868 29.92 -4.78 22.55
CA GLU A 868 29.46 -6.17 22.69
C GLU A 868 29.28 -6.85 21.33
N LEU A 869 28.77 -6.11 20.33
CA LEU A 869 28.60 -6.63 18.98
C LEU A 869 29.96 -6.83 18.29
N ASP A 870 30.87 -5.88 18.45
CA ASP A 870 32.24 -5.99 17.94
C ASP A 870 32.97 -7.19 18.56
N ALA A 871 32.85 -7.39 19.88
CA ALA A 871 33.42 -8.54 20.58
C ALA A 871 32.84 -9.88 20.09
N ALA A 872 31.52 -9.97 19.88
CA ALA A 872 30.88 -11.18 19.37
C ALA A 872 31.36 -11.54 17.95
N VAL A 873 31.50 -10.55 17.06
CA VAL A 873 32.02 -10.76 15.70
C VAL A 873 33.50 -11.11 15.74
N ALA A 874 34.30 -10.47 16.59
CA ALA A 874 35.70 -10.81 16.77
C ALA A 874 35.90 -12.25 17.30
N ASN A 875 35.04 -12.71 18.23
CA ASN A 875 35.04 -14.09 18.68
C ASN A 875 34.78 -15.08 17.53
N ILE A 876 33.77 -14.81 16.69
CA ILE A 876 33.50 -15.62 15.49
C ILE A 876 34.71 -15.64 14.56
N TRP A 877 35.31 -14.48 14.31
CA TRP A 877 36.46 -14.34 13.42
C TRP A 877 37.68 -15.14 13.89
N ASN A 878 37.95 -15.13 15.19
CA ASN A 878 39.15 -15.72 15.76
C ASN A 878 39.00 -17.22 16.09
N ASN A 879 37.79 -17.65 16.46
CA ASN A 879 37.58 -18.98 17.04
C ASN A 879 36.71 -19.91 16.17
N HIS A 880 36.11 -19.42 15.09
CA HIS A 880 35.22 -20.19 14.24
C HIS A 880 35.56 -20.04 12.75
N ARG A 881 34.91 -20.85 11.89
CA ARG A 881 35.09 -20.75 10.44
C ARG A 881 34.59 -19.40 9.94
N VAL A 882 35.49 -18.62 9.33
CA VAL A 882 35.13 -17.37 8.65
C VAL A 882 34.50 -17.70 7.29
N THR A 883 33.18 -17.51 7.19
CA THR A 883 32.41 -17.70 5.96
C THR A 883 32.25 -16.38 5.20
N ASP A 884 31.75 -16.43 3.96
CA ASP A 884 31.49 -15.23 3.16
C ASP A 884 30.50 -14.28 3.83
N ASP A 885 29.53 -14.84 4.54
CA ASP A 885 28.55 -14.09 5.32
C ASP A 885 29.22 -13.31 6.45
N VAL A 886 30.14 -13.93 7.20
CA VAL A 886 30.94 -13.27 8.25
C VAL A 886 31.75 -12.12 7.67
N ILE A 887 32.41 -12.35 6.52
CA ILE A 887 33.20 -11.30 5.85
C ILE A 887 32.29 -10.14 5.45
N ARG A 888 31.15 -10.39 4.81
CA ARG A 888 30.23 -9.32 4.37
C ARG A 888 29.66 -8.53 5.53
N LEU A 889 29.20 -9.16 6.60
CA LEU A 889 28.74 -8.44 7.78
C LEU A 889 29.87 -7.60 8.38
N SER A 890 31.07 -8.17 8.52
CA SER A 890 32.23 -7.46 9.07
C SER A 890 32.66 -6.26 8.20
N LEU A 891 32.48 -6.34 6.88
CA LEU A 891 32.63 -5.19 5.98
C LEU A 891 31.63 -4.06 6.31
N ARG A 892 30.38 -4.41 6.65
CA ARG A 892 29.35 -3.43 7.08
C ARG A 892 29.67 -2.79 8.43
N LEU A 893 30.45 -3.48 9.26
CA LEU A 893 30.98 -2.99 10.52
C LEU A 893 32.34 -2.27 10.36
N LYS A 894 32.82 -2.07 9.12
CA LYS A 894 34.10 -1.43 8.78
C LYS A 894 35.34 -2.13 9.34
N SER A 895 35.29 -3.45 9.53
CA SER A 895 36.43 -4.25 10.00
C SER A 895 37.61 -4.22 9.00
N PRO A 896 38.84 -3.86 9.45
CA PRO A 896 40.05 -3.96 8.63
C PRO A 896 40.37 -5.39 8.19
N GLN A 897 40.11 -6.38 9.04
CA GLN A 897 40.34 -7.80 8.75
C GLN A 897 39.44 -8.28 7.60
N ALA A 898 38.18 -7.81 7.57
CA ALA A 898 37.25 -8.12 6.50
C ALA A 898 37.69 -7.54 5.15
N LEU A 899 38.21 -6.31 5.14
CA LEU A 899 38.78 -5.69 3.93
C LEU A 899 39.99 -6.48 3.40
N ALA A 900 40.85 -6.97 4.30
CA ALA A 900 41.99 -7.80 3.94
C ALA A 900 41.56 -9.18 3.38
N ALA A 901 40.48 -9.76 3.90
CA ALA A 901 39.95 -11.05 3.46
C ALA A 901 39.18 -10.98 2.13
N ALA A 902 38.38 -9.93 1.90
CA ALA A 902 37.50 -9.84 0.73
C ALA A 902 38.24 -9.53 -0.59
N ARG A 903 39.28 -8.68 -0.53
CA ARG A 903 39.97 -8.18 -1.74
C ARG A 903 40.68 -9.28 -2.55
N PRO A 904 41.41 -10.24 -1.94
CA PRO A 904 42.03 -11.35 -2.68
C PRO A 904 41.02 -12.22 -3.44
N LEU A 905 39.81 -12.43 -2.89
CA LEU A 905 38.75 -13.21 -3.53
C LEU A 905 38.29 -12.61 -4.87
N LEU A 906 38.43 -11.29 -5.03
CA LEU A 906 38.09 -10.64 -6.28
C LEU A 906 39.12 -10.88 -7.38
N ALA A 907 40.40 -11.00 -7.02
CA ALA A 907 41.50 -11.18 -7.96
C ALA A 907 41.70 -12.66 -8.36
N ASP A 908 41.34 -13.60 -7.49
CA ASP A 908 41.44 -15.03 -7.77
C ASP A 908 40.39 -15.49 -8.80
N ARG A 909 40.86 -16.08 -9.90
CA ARG A 909 40.01 -16.60 -10.97
C ARG A 909 39.32 -17.92 -10.60
N LYS A 910 39.79 -18.61 -9.56
CA LYS A 910 39.19 -19.84 -9.04
C LYS A 910 37.97 -19.57 -8.16
N THR A 911 37.84 -18.36 -7.62
CA THR A 911 36.67 -17.95 -6.85
C THR A 911 35.41 -17.95 -7.75
N PRO A 912 34.32 -18.64 -7.36
CA PRO A 912 33.06 -18.65 -8.10
C PRO A 912 32.58 -17.25 -8.50
N VAL A 913 32.06 -17.15 -9.73
CA VAL A 913 31.57 -15.87 -10.28
C VAL A 913 30.53 -15.23 -9.37
N THR A 914 29.57 -16.00 -8.85
CA THR A 914 28.53 -15.51 -7.92
C THR A 914 29.13 -14.85 -6.67
N GLN A 915 30.10 -15.51 -6.04
CA GLN A 915 30.80 -15.00 -4.85
C GLN A 915 31.56 -13.69 -5.17
N ARG A 916 32.24 -13.62 -6.33
CA ARG A 916 32.91 -12.38 -6.77
C ARG A 916 31.93 -11.24 -6.99
N LEU A 917 30.74 -11.51 -7.56
CA LEU A 917 29.70 -10.50 -7.76
C LEU A 917 29.18 -9.94 -6.42
N GLU A 918 28.97 -10.81 -5.42
CA GLU A 918 28.52 -10.41 -4.08
C GLU A 918 29.54 -9.50 -3.39
N PHE A 919 30.83 -9.84 -3.44
CA PHE A 919 31.89 -9.00 -2.84
C PHE A 919 32.17 -7.72 -3.62
N ILE A 920 32.03 -7.72 -4.96
CA ILE A 920 32.08 -6.48 -5.76
C ILE A 920 30.97 -5.53 -5.32
N LYS A 921 29.75 -6.05 -5.11
CA LYS A 921 28.63 -5.26 -4.61
C LYS A 921 28.93 -4.72 -3.21
N ALA A 922 29.30 -5.58 -2.26
CA ALA A 922 29.57 -5.19 -0.87
C ALA A 922 30.68 -4.13 -0.77
N LEU A 923 31.83 -4.34 -1.42
CA LEU A 923 32.95 -3.38 -1.42
C LEU A 923 32.62 -2.11 -2.22
N GLY A 924 31.90 -2.23 -3.33
CA GLY A 924 31.46 -1.09 -4.13
C GLY A 924 30.54 -0.15 -3.37
N GLU A 925 29.78 -0.67 -2.39
CA GLU A 925 28.94 0.14 -1.51
C GLU A 925 29.73 0.91 -0.44
N LEU A 926 30.92 0.45 -0.06
CA LEU A 926 31.80 1.13 0.90
C LEU A 926 32.55 2.32 0.29
N GLY A 927 32.87 2.27 -1.00
CA GLY A 927 33.49 3.38 -1.72
C GLY A 927 34.97 3.62 -1.38
N ASP A 928 35.71 2.60 -0.92
CA ASP A 928 37.12 2.74 -0.53
C ASP A 928 38.09 2.75 -1.74
N ALA A 929 39.13 3.60 -1.67
CA ALA A 929 40.06 3.80 -2.78
C ALA A 929 40.83 2.54 -3.25
N PRO A 930 41.30 1.64 -2.36
CA PRO A 930 41.91 0.38 -2.81
C PRO A 930 40.98 -0.52 -3.64
N SER A 931 39.68 -0.56 -3.33
CA SER A 931 38.69 -1.34 -4.09
C SER A 931 38.45 -0.76 -5.49
N GLU A 932 38.56 0.57 -5.68
CA GLU A 932 38.50 1.21 -7.01
C GLU A 932 39.53 0.62 -7.98
N ARG A 933 40.78 0.48 -7.53
CA ARG A 933 41.88 -0.05 -8.34
C ARG A 933 41.63 -1.50 -8.75
N ILE A 934 41.05 -2.31 -7.84
CA ILE A 934 40.69 -3.70 -8.12
C ILE A 934 39.59 -3.74 -9.19
N PHE A 935 38.53 -2.94 -9.06
CA PHE A 935 37.45 -2.91 -10.05
C PHE A 935 37.93 -2.47 -11.45
N LEU A 936 38.83 -1.47 -11.52
CA LEU A 936 39.46 -1.08 -12.77
C LEU A 936 40.30 -2.21 -13.38
N SER A 937 41.07 -2.92 -12.56
CA SER A 937 41.84 -4.09 -13.01
C SER A 937 40.94 -5.19 -13.57
N LEU A 938 39.83 -5.51 -12.88
CA LEU A 938 38.87 -6.52 -13.32
C LEU A 938 38.19 -6.14 -14.63
N PHE A 939 37.83 -4.87 -14.80
CA PHE A 939 37.20 -4.38 -16.02
C PHE A 939 38.15 -4.41 -17.23
N ARG A 940 39.44 -4.08 -17.02
CA ARG A 940 40.50 -4.07 -18.05
C ARG A 940 40.83 -5.47 -18.59
N ASP A 941 40.76 -6.49 -17.76
CA ASP A 941 41.15 -7.84 -18.13
C ASP A 941 40.06 -8.55 -18.94
N GLU A 942 40.23 -8.62 -20.26
CA GLU A 942 39.29 -9.27 -21.18
C GLU A 942 39.13 -10.78 -20.93
N LYS A 943 40.05 -11.40 -20.19
CA LYS A 943 39.96 -12.82 -19.80
C LYS A 943 39.07 -13.05 -18.57
N VAL A 944 38.58 -11.99 -17.93
CA VAL A 944 37.62 -12.06 -16.83
C VAL A 944 36.21 -12.23 -17.40
N GLU A 945 35.41 -13.09 -16.75
CA GLU A 945 34.02 -13.36 -17.11
C GLU A 945 33.21 -12.06 -17.33
N PRO A 946 32.43 -11.92 -18.42
CA PRO A 946 31.72 -10.68 -18.76
C PRO A 946 30.81 -10.14 -17.64
N ARG A 947 30.16 -11.03 -16.88
CA ARG A 947 29.30 -10.65 -15.73
C ARG A 947 30.10 -9.96 -14.62
N VAL A 948 31.30 -10.45 -14.31
CA VAL A 948 32.19 -9.86 -13.29
C VAL A 948 32.70 -8.49 -13.76
N ARG A 949 33.06 -8.38 -15.05
CA ARG A 949 33.46 -7.09 -15.65
C ARG A 949 32.33 -6.06 -15.58
N LEU A 950 31.10 -6.48 -15.87
CA LEU A 950 29.91 -5.62 -15.82
C LEU A 950 29.59 -5.16 -14.40
N ALA A 951 29.70 -6.06 -13.41
CA ALA A 951 29.50 -5.71 -12.01
C ALA A 951 30.58 -4.76 -11.49
N ALA A 952 31.86 -4.98 -11.83
CA ALA A 952 32.95 -4.07 -11.49
C ALA A 952 32.73 -2.68 -12.11
N LEU A 953 32.34 -2.64 -13.39
CA LEU A 953 31.97 -1.40 -14.08
C LEU A 953 30.78 -0.69 -13.42
N THR A 954 29.78 -1.44 -12.96
CA THR A 954 28.62 -0.91 -12.24
C THR A 954 29.01 -0.37 -10.86
N ALA A 955 29.92 -1.05 -10.15
CA ALA A 955 30.43 -0.59 -8.86
C ALA A 955 31.19 0.75 -8.98
N LEU A 956 31.98 0.93 -10.05
CA LEU A 956 32.69 2.17 -10.36
C LEU A 956 31.78 3.41 -10.47
N ARG A 957 30.46 3.23 -10.63
CA ARG A 957 29.49 4.35 -10.58
C ARG A 957 29.52 5.13 -9.26
N ARG A 958 29.94 4.49 -8.16
CA ARG A 958 30.06 5.12 -6.82
C ARG A 958 31.41 5.79 -6.58
N TYR A 959 32.35 5.66 -7.50
CA TYR A 959 33.71 6.18 -7.40
C TYR A 959 33.92 7.41 -8.29
N SER A 960 34.87 8.26 -7.93
CA SER A 960 35.15 9.54 -8.59
C SER A 960 36.61 9.68 -9.07
N GLY A 961 37.43 8.64 -8.93
CA GLY A 961 38.83 8.67 -9.34
C GLY A 961 39.04 9.00 -10.83
N GLY A 962 40.08 9.79 -11.10
CA GLY A 962 40.39 10.32 -12.43
C GLY A 962 40.80 9.26 -13.46
N GLU A 963 41.23 8.07 -13.02
CA GLU A 963 41.61 6.95 -13.90
C GLU A 963 40.40 6.29 -14.58
N ILE A 964 39.20 6.40 -13.98
CA ILE A 964 37.97 5.76 -14.46
C ILE A 964 37.60 6.23 -15.89
N PRO A 965 37.38 7.53 -16.15
CA PRO A 965 36.99 7.98 -17.49
C PRO A 965 38.08 7.71 -18.53
N ALA A 966 39.36 7.80 -18.15
CA ALA A 966 40.46 7.49 -19.06
C ALA A 966 40.44 6.02 -19.48
N THR A 967 40.32 5.10 -18.51
CA THR A 967 40.23 3.66 -18.77
C THR A 967 39.02 3.31 -19.63
N LEU A 968 37.86 3.90 -19.36
CA LEU A 968 36.63 3.63 -20.12
C LEU A 968 36.76 4.08 -21.57
N LEU A 969 37.29 5.29 -21.83
CA LEU A 969 37.46 5.79 -23.20
C LEU A 969 38.45 4.96 -24.01
N THR A 970 39.54 4.50 -23.38
CA THR A 970 40.52 3.62 -24.04
C THR A 970 39.91 2.27 -24.45
N LEU A 971 39.03 1.70 -23.61
CA LEU A 971 38.44 0.39 -23.88
C LEU A 971 37.16 0.45 -24.72
N TYR A 972 36.46 1.59 -24.72
CA TYR A 972 35.16 1.78 -25.36
C TYR A 972 35.04 1.22 -26.79
N PRO A 973 36.00 1.45 -27.71
CA PRO A 973 35.91 0.93 -29.08
C PRO A 973 35.79 -0.60 -29.17
N ARG A 974 36.28 -1.32 -28.15
CA ARG A 974 36.31 -2.79 -28.10
C ARG A 974 35.14 -3.40 -27.33
N LEU A 975 34.41 -2.61 -26.55
CA LEU A 975 33.26 -3.10 -25.76
C LEU A 975 32.08 -3.44 -26.68
N GLN A 976 31.22 -4.38 -26.29
CA GLN A 976 29.98 -4.73 -27.00
C GLN A 976 28.85 -4.96 -25.98
N GLY A 977 27.59 -4.94 -26.42
CA GLY A 977 26.41 -5.24 -25.57
C GLY A 977 26.33 -4.41 -24.28
N ASP A 978 25.97 -5.07 -23.17
CA ASP A 978 25.78 -4.45 -21.85
C ASP A 978 27.01 -3.65 -21.36
N LEU A 979 28.23 -4.14 -21.61
CA LEU A 979 29.46 -3.46 -21.19
C LEU A 979 29.63 -2.11 -21.89
N ARG A 980 29.30 -2.03 -23.19
CA ARG A 980 29.34 -0.77 -23.95
C ARG A 980 28.27 0.18 -23.44
N GLN A 981 27.05 -0.30 -23.24
CA GLN A 981 25.93 0.52 -22.79
C GLN A 981 26.16 1.11 -21.39
N VAL A 982 26.63 0.29 -20.43
CA VAL A 982 26.93 0.76 -19.07
C VAL A 982 28.13 1.70 -19.05
N ALA A 983 29.17 1.43 -19.85
CA ALA A 983 30.32 2.33 -19.96
C ALA A 983 29.92 3.69 -20.57
N GLN A 984 29.08 3.67 -21.60
CA GLN A 984 28.53 4.89 -22.22
C GLN A 984 27.68 5.67 -21.22
N SER A 985 26.74 5.00 -20.54
CA SER A 985 25.87 5.60 -19.53
C SER A 985 26.70 6.22 -18.39
N LEU A 986 27.74 5.52 -17.94
CA LEU A 986 28.65 6.01 -16.91
C LEU A 986 29.44 7.23 -17.37
N LEU A 987 30.03 7.20 -18.57
CA LEU A 987 30.72 8.36 -19.16
C LEU A 987 29.78 9.55 -19.36
N ALA A 988 28.52 9.31 -19.78
CA ALA A 988 27.51 10.34 -19.97
C ALA A 988 26.92 10.88 -18.65
N SER A 989 27.05 10.14 -17.54
CA SER A 989 26.40 10.45 -16.27
C SER A 989 26.95 11.66 -15.52
N ARG A 990 28.11 12.21 -15.93
CA ARG A 990 28.76 13.33 -15.25
C ARG A 990 29.24 14.36 -16.27
N PRO A 991 29.03 15.68 -16.07
CA PRO A 991 29.41 16.71 -17.04
C PRO A 991 30.88 16.63 -17.48
N ALA A 992 31.82 16.47 -16.54
CA ALA A 992 33.25 16.38 -16.85
C ALA A 992 33.61 15.15 -17.69
N TRP A 993 32.90 14.04 -17.53
CA TRP A 993 33.12 12.79 -18.27
C TRP A 993 32.41 12.80 -19.62
N ALA A 994 31.20 13.35 -19.66
CA ALA A 994 30.42 13.59 -20.87
C ALA A 994 31.18 14.50 -21.84
N GLN A 995 31.81 15.56 -21.33
CA GLN A 995 32.67 16.42 -22.13
C GLN A 995 33.87 15.66 -22.70
N ARG A 996 34.51 14.75 -21.95
CA ARG A 996 35.60 13.89 -22.47
C ARG A 996 35.11 12.90 -23.52
N LEU A 997 33.95 12.30 -23.32
CA LEU A 997 33.30 11.41 -24.30
C LEU A 997 33.02 12.15 -25.61
N LEU A 998 32.38 13.32 -25.54
CA LEU A 998 32.08 14.16 -26.71
C LEU A 998 33.35 14.70 -27.37
N THR A 999 34.41 14.98 -26.61
CA THR A 999 35.72 15.37 -27.16
C THR A 999 36.39 14.21 -27.89
N ALA A 1000 36.25 12.98 -27.38
CA ALA A 1000 36.75 11.80 -28.08
C ALA A 1000 35.99 11.54 -29.39
N VAL A 1001 34.68 11.84 -29.44
CA VAL A 1001 33.90 11.86 -30.69
C VAL A 1001 34.39 12.98 -31.63
N ASP A 1002 34.61 14.18 -31.10
CA ASP A 1002 35.08 15.34 -31.87
C ASP A 1002 36.46 15.13 -32.50
N GLY A 1003 37.36 14.45 -31.78
CA GLY A 1003 38.69 14.07 -32.25
C GLY A 1003 38.72 12.81 -33.12
N GLY A 1004 37.56 12.21 -33.44
CA GLY A 1004 37.46 11.01 -34.28
C GLY A 1004 37.97 9.71 -33.62
N ILE A 1005 38.23 9.73 -32.31
CA ILE A 1005 38.64 8.55 -31.53
C ILE A 1005 37.47 7.58 -31.37
N LEU A 1006 36.26 8.12 -31.23
CA LEU A 1006 35.00 7.36 -31.12
C LEU A 1006 34.06 7.73 -32.26
N ASP A 1007 33.43 6.73 -32.87
CA ASP A 1007 32.40 6.97 -33.87
C ASP A 1007 31.11 7.49 -33.20
N LYS A 1008 30.55 8.57 -33.75
CA LYS A 1008 29.32 9.19 -33.22
C LYS A 1008 28.10 8.26 -33.30
N GLY A 1009 28.07 7.34 -34.27
CA GLY A 1009 27.00 6.35 -34.43
C GLY A 1009 26.96 5.33 -33.29
N THR A 1010 28.05 5.20 -32.53
CA THR A 1010 28.12 4.32 -31.35
C THR A 1010 27.59 4.96 -30.07
N ILE A 1011 27.17 6.23 -30.11
CA ILE A 1011 26.62 6.94 -28.94
C ILE A 1011 25.09 6.86 -28.97
N GLY A 1012 24.51 6.09 -28.05
CA GLY A 1012 23.06 5.94 -27.91
C GLY A 1012 22.33 7.25 -27.60
N ARG A 1013 21.14 7.42 -28.21
CA ARG A 1013 20.31 8.63 -28.14
C ARG A 1013 19.97 9.07 -26.72
N ASP A 1014 19.70 8.14 -25.80
CA ASP A 1014 19.36 8.47 -24.40
C ASP A 1014 20.51 9.14 -23.67
N SER A 1015 21.76 8.75 -23.96
CA SER A 1015 22.93 9.44 -23.40
C SER A 1015 23.12 10.82 -24.00
N VAL A 1016 22.81 10.99 -25.28
CA VAL A 1016 22.85 12.31 -25.93
C VAL A 1016 21.80 13.24 -25.32
N LEU A 1017 20.58 12.75 -25.09
CA LEU A 1017 19.51 13.49 -24.41
C LEU A 1017 19.89 13.85 -22.98
N LEU A 1018 20.44 12.89 -22.21
CA LEU A 1018 20.96 13.14 -20.87
C LEU A 1018 22.04 14.24 -20.88
N MET A 1019 23.03 14.13 -21.76
CA MET A 1019 24.12 15.12 -21.85
C MET A 1019 23.60 16.51 -22.26
N ALA A 1020 22.53 16.57 -23.06
CA ALA A 1020 21.89 17.82 -23.45
C ALA A 1020 21.15 18.53 -22.30
N THR A 1021 20.86 17.83 -21.19
CA THR A 1021 20.29 18.46 -19.98
C THR A 1021 21.32 19.22 -19.15
N TYR A 1022 22.63 19.04 -19.40
CA TYR A 1022 23.66 19.76 -18.67
C TYR A 1022 23.76 21.21 -19.14
N GLU A 1023 23.71 22.16 -18.21
CA GLU A 1023 23.95 23.60 -18.46
C GLU A 1023 25.43 23.92 -18.75
N ASN A 1024 26.07 23.15 -19.63
CA ASN A 1024 27.48 23.31 -20.01
C ASN A 1024 27.58 23.72 -21.49
N LYS A 1025 28.09 24.93 -21.73
CA LYS A 1025 28.20 25.52 -23.08
C LYS A 1025 29.02 24.65 -24.05
N ARG A 1026 30.10 24.01 -23.58
CA ARG A 1026 30.97 23.18 -24.44
C ARG A 1026 30.29 21.86 -24.83
N ILE A 1027 29.58 21.24 -23.89
CA ILE A 1027 28.78 20.04 -24.15
C ILE A 1027 27.69 20.36 -25.18
N GLY A 1028 26.94 21.45 -24.98
CA GLY A 1028 25.92 21.90 -25.94
C GLY A 1028 26.47 22.15 -27.35
N GLN A 1029 27.64 22.78 -27.47
CA GLN A 1029 28.32 22.98 -28.75
C GLN A 1029 28.69 21.67 -29.44
N LEU A 1030 29.31 20.73 -28.71
CA LEU A 1030 29.73 19.44 -29.25
C LEU A 1030 28.54 18.57 -29.65
N ILE A 1031 27.46 18.62 -28.87
CA ILE A 1031 26.21 17.94 -29.19
C ILE A 1031 25.60 18.49 -30.49
N THR A 1032 25.44 19.81 -30.59
CA THR A 1032 24.91 20.45 -31.80
C THR A 1032 25.78 20.15 -33.03
N LYS A 1033 27.11 20.17 -32.87
CA LYS A 1033 28.08 19.88 -33.95
C LYS A 1033 27.94 18.46 -34.52
N HIS A 1034 27.78 17.45 -33.67
CA HIS A 1034 27.84 16.04 -34.08
C HIS A 1034 26.48 15.37 -34.23
N PHE A 1035 25.49 15.81 -33.45
CA PHE A 1035 24.15 15.21 -33.33
C PHE A 1035 23.01 16.17 -33.74
N GLY A 1036 23.32 17.43 -34.07
CA GLY A 1036 22.34 18.44 -34.51
C GLY A 1036 21.47 19.01 -33.39
N THR A 1037 20.43 19.76 -33.76
CA THR A 1037 19.43 20.27 -32.81
C THR A 1037 18.52 19.13 -32.36
N ILE A 1038 18.64 18.68 -31.11
CA ILE A 1038 17.90 17.51 -30.60
C ILE A 1038 16.47 17.88 -30.16
N ARG A 1039 15.72 18.51 -31.07
CA ARG A 1039 14.26 18.62 -30.93
C ARG A 1039 13.62 18.49 -32.31
N LEU A 1040 12.97 17.36 -32.57
CA LEU A 1040 11.91 17.29 -33.58
C LEU A 1040 10.61 17.78 -32.93
N PRO A 1041 9.76 18.55 -33.63
CA PRO A 1041 8.44 18.91 -33.13
C PRO A 1041 7.54 17.66 -33.08
N ASP A 1042 6.68 17.58 -32.06
CA ASP A 1042 5.70 16.51 -31.84
C ASP A 1042 4.81 16.23 -33.07
N ALA A 1043 4.65 17.22 -33.96
CA ALA A 1043 3.91 17.13 -35.22
C ALA A 1043 4.44 16.07 -36.21
N ALA A 1044 5.74 15.71 -36.16
CA ALA A 1044 6.29 14.65 -37.01
C ALA A 1044 5.86 13.25 -36.51
N LYS A 1045 5.85 13.05 -35.19
CA LYS A 1045 5.39 11.81 -34.57
C LYS A 1045 3.87 11.66 -34.68
N ALA A 1046 3.11 12.75 -34.52
CA ALA A 1046 1.67 12.76 -34.73
C ALA A 1046 1.29 12.30 -36.16
N ARG A 1047 1.98 12.82 -37.19
CA ARG A 1047 1.80 12.35 -38.58
C ARG A 1047 2.12 10.87 -38.74
N ARG A 1048 3.23 10.41 -38.16
CA ARG A 1048 3.61 8.99 -38.21
C ARG A 1048 2.60 8.08 -37.52
N ILE A 1049 2.04 8.50 -36.39
CA ILE A 1049 0.98 7.77 -35.69
C ILE A 1049 -0.24 7.63 -36.62
N THR A 1050 -0.68 8.71 -37.26
CA THR A 1050 -1.81 8.68 -38.21
C THR A 1050 -1.54 7.75 -39.39
N GLU A 1051 -0.35 7.80 -40.00
CA GLU A 1051 0.05 6.92 -41.10
C GLU A 1051 0.05 5.45 -40.70
N VAL A 1052 0.66 5.11 -39.56
CA VAL A 1052 0.74 3.72 -39.08
C VAL A 1052 -0.63 3.19 -38.71
N LYS A 1053 -1.50 4.00 -38.08
CA LYS A 1053 -2.89 3.61 -37.83
C LYS A 1053 -3.63 3.34 -39.13
N ALA A 1054 -3.52 4.21 -40.14
CA ALA A 1054 -4.17 4.01 -41.44
C ALA A 1054 -3.71 2.72 -42.13
N LEU A 1055 -2.42 2.39 -42.05
CA LEU A 1055 -1.87 1.13 -42.58
C LEU A 1055 -2.41 -0.11 -41.84
N LEU A 1056 -2.52 -0.04 -40.51
CA LEU A 1056 -2.96 -1.16 -39.68
C LEU A 1056 -4.49 -1.32 -39.65
N SER A 1057 -5.25 -0.26 -39.96
CA SER A 1057 -6.71 -0.28 -40.09
C SER A 1057 -7.20 -0.67 -41.49
N ALA A 1058 -6.30 -0.94 -42.45
CA ALA A 1058 -6.67 -1.40 -43.78
C ALA A 1058 -7.29 -2.81 -43.72
N LYS A 1059 -8.31 -3.06 -44.56
CA LYS A 1059 -9.12 -4.30 -44.60
C LYS A 1059 -8.29 -5.59 -44.77
N ASP A 1060 -7.08 -5.47 -45.33
CA ASP A 1060 -6.16 -6.57 -45.65
C ASP A 1060 -4.79 -6.45 -44.93
N ALA A 1061 -4.70 -5.78 -43.78
CA ALA A 1061 -3.44 -5.67 -43.04
C ALA A 1061 -2.89 -7.06 -42.65
N LYS A 1062 -1.81 -7.51 -43.29
CA LYS A 1062 -1.13 -8.79 -43.01
C LYS A 1062 0.07 -8.58 -42.08
N GLY A 1063 0.21 -9.47 -41.10
CA GLY A 1063 1.39 -9.52 -40.23
C GLY A 1063 1.72 -10.97 -39.86
N GLU A 1064 3.00 -11.25 -39.56
CA GLU A 1064 3.48 -12.58 -39.16
C GLU A 1064 3.80 -12.59 -37.67
N ALA A 1065 3.03 -13.36 -36.89
CA ALA A 1065 3.18 -13.42 -35.44
C ALA A 1065 4.55 -13.94 -34.99
N ALA A 1066 5.15 -14.88 -35.73
CA ALA A 1066 6.49 -15.41 -35.42
C ALA A 1066 7.55 -14.31 -35.52
N ARG A 1067 7.55 -13.54 -36.61
CA ARG A 1067 8.46 -12.42 -36.82
C ARG A 1067 8.22 -11.28 -35.83
N GLY A 1068 6.97 -11.03 -35.47
CA GLY A 1068 6.61 -10.09 -34.41
C GLY A 1068 7.18 -10.49 -33.04
N ARG A 1069 7.17 -11.80 -32.71
CA ARG A 1069 7.76 -12.32 -31.48
C ARG A 1069 9.27 -12.11 -31.41
N GLU A 1070 9.98 -12.33 -32.53
CA GLU A 1070 11.42 -12.06 -32.63
C GLU A 1070 11.75 -10.58 -32.41
N LEU A 1071 11.00 -9.68 -33.06
CA LEU A 1071 11.16 -8.23 -32.90
C LEU A 1071 10.87 -7.77 -31.46
N PHE A 1072 9.84 -8.34 -30.83
CA PHE A 1072 9.56 -8.10 -29.42
C PHE A 1072 10.75 -8.54 -28.55
N GLY A 1073 11.27 -9.76 -28.75
CA GLY A 1073 12.42 -10.28 -28.03
C GLY A 1073 13.66 -9.38 -28.13
N LEU A 1074 13.89 -8.79 -29.31
CA LEU A 1074 15.06 -7.94 -29.56
C LEU A 1074 14.92 -6.52 -29.01
N HIS A 1075 13.73 -5.91 -29.11
CA HIS A 1075 13.56 -4.48 -28.86
C HIS A 1075 12.76 -4.16 -27.60
N CYS A 1076 11.73 -4.95 -27.30
CA CYS A 1076 10.77 -4.66 -26.23
C CYS A 1076 11.05 -5.49 -24.98
N ALA A 1077 11.44 -6.76 -25.13
CA ALA A 1077 11.70 -7.71 -24.04
C ALA A 1077 12.88 -7.31 -23.15
N LEU A 1078 13.71 -6.37 -23.62
CA LEU A 1078 14.78 -5.74 -22.84
C LEU A 1078 14.22 -4.98 -21.64
N CYS A 1079 13.04 -4.37 -21.80
CA CYS A 1079 12.40 -3.58 -20.76
C CYS A 1079 11.09 -4.19 -20.28
N HIS A 1080 10.25 -4.68 -21.19
CA HIS A 1080 8.90 -5.14 -20.90
C HIS A 1080 8.81 -6.66 -20.83
N LYS A 1081 7.88 -7.16 -20.05
CA LYS A 1081 7.46 -8.56 -20.06
C LYS A 1081 6.22 -8.72 -20.95
N PHE A 1082 6.13 -9.82 -21.69
CA PHE A 1082 4.92 -10.25 -22.39
C PHE A 1082 4.83 -11.77 -22.35
N GLY A 1083 3.80 -12.31 -21.69
CA GLY A 1083 3.76 -13.72 -21.32
C GLY A 1083 4.86 -14.07 -20.32
N ASP A 1084 5.71 -15.03 -20.68
CA ASP A 1084 6.86 -15.51 -19.92
C ASP A 1084 8.20 -14.90 -20.39
N GLN A 1085 8.20 -14.09 -21.45
CA GLN A 1085 9.40 -13.52 -22.05
C GLN A 1085 9.60 -12.05 -21.66
N GLY A 1086 10.84 -11.66 -21.34
CA GLY A 1086 11.24 -10.28 -21.10
C GLY A 1086 11.77 -9.99 -19.69
N ARG A 1087 11.76 -8.70 -19.30
CA ARG A 1087 12.27 -8.22 -18.00
C ARG A 1087 11.26 -7.32 -17.30
N ASP A 1088 11.42 -7.15 -15.98
CA ASP A 1088 10.55 -6.31 -15.15
C ASP A 1088 11.13 -4.88 -14.97
N ILE A 1089 11.62 -4.28 -16.07
CA ILE A 1089 12.19 -2.91 -16.05
C ILE A 1089 11.14 -1.87 -16.44
N GLY A 1090 10.30 -2.21 -17.42
CA GLY A 1090 9.10 -1.51 -17.87
C GLY A 1090 7.85 -2.29 -17.50
N PRO A 1091 6.64 -1.74 -17.71
CA PRO A 1091 5.40 -2.43 -17.40
C PRO A 1091 5.30 -3.79 -18.09
N ASP A 1092 4.82 -4.80 -17.34
CA ASP A 1092 4.32 -6.05 -17.94
C ASP A 1092 3.15 -5.72 -18.88
N LEU A 1093 3.31 -6.11 -20.15
CA LEU A 1093 2.36 -5.89 -21.23
C LEU A 1093 1.38 -7.06 -21.38
N THR A 1094 1.51 -8.11 -20.56
CA THR A 1094 0.59 -9.25 -20.52
C THR A 1094 -0.79 -8.81 -20.05
N GLY A 1095 -1.83 -9.08 -20.86
CA GLY A 1095 -3.22 -8.70 -20.54
C GLY A 1095 -3.51 -7.19 -20.70
N TYR A 1096 -2.61 -6.44 -21.34
CA TYR A 1096 -2.87 -5.06 -21.75
C TYR A 1096 -3.70 -5.05 -23.07
N GLU A 1097 -4.32 -3.92 -23.42
CA GLU A 1097 -5.08 -3.73 -24.67
C GLU A 1097 -4.19 -3.75 -25.94
N MET A 1098 -3.45 -4.83 -26.19
CA MET A 1098 -2.51 -4.98 -27.30
C MET A 1098 -3.17 -5.01 -28.68
N LYS A 1099 -4.50 -5.02 -28.72
CA LYS A 1099 -5.32 -4.90 -29.94
C LYS A 1099 -5.78 -3.45 -30.21
N ASN A 1100 -5.61 -2.54 -29.25
CA ASN A 1100 -6.03 -1.16 -29.37
C ASN A 1100 -4.93 -0.34 -30.07
N LEU A 1101 -5.12 -0.07 -31.36
CA LEU A 1101 -4.18 0.74 -32.16
C LEU A 1101 -4.08 2.18 -31.68
N ASP A 1102 -5.12 2.71 -31.03
CA ASP A 1102 -5.11 4.05 -30.45
C ASP A 1102 -4.20 4.17 -29.24
N TYR A 1103 -3.93 3.06 -28.58
CA TYR A 1103 -2.94 2.96 -27.52
C TYR A 1103 -1.56 2.51 -28.03
N LEU A 1104 -1.51 1.42 -28.81
CA LEU A 1104 -0.27 0.73 -29.14
C LEU A 1104 0.61 1.53 -30.11
N VAL A 1105 0.02 2.17 -31.12
CA VAL A 1105 0.78 2.93 -32.12
C VAL A 1105 1.44 4.16 -31.49
N PRO A 1106 0.74 5.00 -30.69
CA PRO A 1106 1.40 6.08 -29.97
C PRO A 1106 2.46 5.60 -28.98
N ALA A 1107 2.22 4.51 -28.23
CA ALA A 1107 3.20 3.99 -27.27
C ALA A 1107 4.49 3.47 -27.94
N ILE A 1108 4.43 3.01 -29.19
CA ILE A 1108 5.60 2.54 -29.96
C ILE A 1108 6.31 3.70 -30.68
N VAL A 1109 5.55 4.59 -31.31
CA VAL A 1109 6.10 5.71 -32.10
C VAL A 1109 6.57 6.87 -31.20
N ASP A 1110 5.90 7.06 -30.06
CA ASP A 1110 6.23 8.05 -29.04
C ASP A 1110 6.05 7.49 -27.62
N PRO A 1111 6.96 6.62 -27.14
CA PRO A 1111 6.85 6.01 -25.81
C PRO A 1111 6.84 7.02 -24.65
N ASN A 1112 7.23 8.28 -24.91
CA ASN A 1112 7.20 9.35 -23.91
C ASN A 1112 5.87 10.12 -23.89
N LEU A 1113 4.93 9.84 -24.82
CA LEU A 1113 3.62 10.47 -24.87
C LEU A 1113 2.76 10.10 -23.65
N GLY A 1114 3.02 8.93 -23.05
CA GLY A 1114 2.42 8.49 -21.81
C GLY A 1114 3.26 7.37 -21.20
N ILE A 1115 3.96 7.69 -20.11
CA ILE A 1115 4.73 6.70 -19.36
C ILE A 1115 3.88 6.22 -18.19
N ARG A 1116 3.81 4.90 -17.99
CA ARG A 1116 3.07 4.33 -16.86
C ARG A 1116 3.66 4.84 -15.56
N GLU A 1117 2.77 5.20 -14.64
CA GLU A 1117 3.13 5.56 -13.29
C GLU A 1117 3.96 4.48 -12.59
N GLY A 1118 5.11 4.87 -12.02
CA GLY A 1118 6.10 3.96 -11.44
C GLY A 1118 7.24 3.54 -12.39
N PHE A 1119 7.18 3.94 -13.67
CA PHE A 1119 8.19 3.65 -14.69
C PHE A 1119 8.77 4.92 -15.33
N GLU A 1120 8.55 6.09 -14.72
CA GLU A 1120 9.02 7.38 -15.23
C GLU A 1120 10.54 7.49 -15.16
N LEU A 1121 11.13 8.06 -16.21
CA LEU A 1121 12.56 8.28 -16.32
C LEU A 1121 12.92 9.59 -15.58
N ALA A 1122 13.64 9.48 -14.47
CA ALA A 1122 14.11 10.63 -13.70
C ALA A 1122 15.60 10.89 -13.97
N THR A 1123 15.93 12.10 -14.42
CA THR A 1123 17.32 12.58 -14.52
C THR A 1123 17.72 13.28 -13.23
N LEU A 1124 18.83 12.85 -12.62
CA LEU A 1124 19.31 13.38 -11.35
C LEU A 1124 20.63 14.14 -11.57
N THR A 1125 20.59 15.45 -11.41
CA THR A 1125 21.78 16.32 -11.50
C THR A 1125 22.30 16.61 -10.09
N LEU A 1126 23.48 16.09 -9.76
CA LEU A 1126 24.15 16.36 -8.48
C LEU A 1126 24.96 17.67 -8.57
N ARG A 1127 24.92 18.53 -7.54
CA ARG A 1127 25.76 19.74 -7.51
C ARG A 1127 27.25 19.37 -7.52
N PRO A 1128 28.12 20.11 -8.25
CA PRO A 1128 29.56 19.92 -8.16
C PRO A 1128 30.05 20.21 -6.74
N VAL A 1129 30.95 19.36 -6.22
CA VAL A 1129 31.73 19.64 -5.02
C VAL A 1129 33.00 20.38 -5.48
N GLY A 1130 33.16 21.63 -5.05
CA GLY A 1130 34.35 22.44 -5.30
C GLY A 1130 34.22 23.37 -6.50
N ASP A 1131 34.20 24.68 -6.22
CA ASP A 1131 34.95 25.74 -6.91
C ASP A 1131 34.57 27.08 -6.25
N ALA A 1132 35.40 27.51 -5.29
CA ALA A 1132 35.53 28.93 -4.94
C ALA A 1132 36.68 29.48 -5.81
N PRO A 1133 36.56 30.70 -6.37
CA PRO A 1133 37.50 31.20 -7.38
C PRO A 1133 38.80 31.72 -6.75
N PRO A 1134 39.90 31.86 -7.52
CA PRO A 1134 40.13 31.47 -8.92
C PRO A 1134 40.96 30.18 -9.10
#